data_AF-A0A067SIV4-F1
#
_entry.id   AF-A0A067SIV4-F1
#
_cell.length_a   1.000
_cell.length_b   1.000
_cell.length_c   1.000
_cell.angle_alpha   90.00
_cell.angle_beta   90.00
_cell.angle_gamma   90.00
#
_symmetry.space_group_name_H-M   'P 1'
#
loop_
_entity.id
_entity.type
_entity.pdbx_description
1 polymer ?
#
loop_
_entity_poly.entity_id
_entity_poly.type
_entity_poly.pdbx_seq_one_letter_code
_entity_poly.pdbx_strand_id
1 'polypeptide(L)'
;GYGGCRLLTGPDFLSVFNLDLWASNAKMISFYMFYGGTSWGAIPYPGIYTSYDYGATISESRQLTTKYDEMKRQGLYLRSSPDFYKTDWVADTNTGLSVSTNPASYITELRNPDTQAGYFIARQANSSSTETITFKLNITTSAGALKIPIVASAITIGGRQSKVITTDGNFGFGSKVLYSTAQIFFAGVIDGRDVLFLHGDTNQTHETALALTGTQNKLRPSPSVTLSAKVPGLPHELTVVTFMTGISDLITVWDSNTQLVLFADTATAATFWSPVIAGRSADPFRNYWGIGTNESIIVGGPYLVRDASISGTTLALRGDLQTGVELRVIAPRSMKTINWNGARVSIDLAASSVITSRGGFVGQLEHKSPLSHIQVPRLTGWKYRDSLPEIQHGFDDSSWTIANHTSTNIPYPPYYNNGRILYGCDYGFCENVVLWRGHFMATGEEQSVNLSVNGGQNFAASVWLNNDFLNSYTISNAEEFNQTFAFPAGAIMTGKDNVITVIQDNMGLDENGYNPPNVLKSPRGIRGFQLDTGGPFAEWKVQGKVGGYNNFPDKVRGVLNEGGLFGERKGWHLPSFSTSTWETRPLLEGLPNGAGVGFFVTTFDLNLQGVDAMMSFTFTEALGQTYRAFLFVNGWMMGKRVGNLGPQAKFPVHEGILNYHGKNTVAVAIWSLANQTVSPNLELVLDAVVDGGVGNVVADNPSWSPVGRE
;
A
#
# COMPACT_ATOMS: atom_id res chain seq x y z
N GLY A 1 12.52 -3.93 -4.61
CA GLY A 1 11.13 -4.24 -4.19
C GLY A 1 10.72 -3.29 -3.07
N TYR A 2 9.41 -3.12 -2.85
CA TYR A 2 8.86 -2.07 -1.98
C TYR A 2 9.21 -2.16 -0.49
N GLY A 3 9.64 -3.33 0.00
CA GLY A 3 10.19 -3.45 1.36
C GLY A 3 11.35 -2.48 1.64
N GLY A 4 12.26 -2.31 0.66
CA GLY A 4 13.35 -1.33 0.76
C GLY A 4 12.86 0.12 0.69
N CYS A 5 11.84 0.40 -0.14
CA CYS A 5 11.23 1.74 -0.24
C CYS A 5 10.58 2.17 1.08
N ARG A 6 9.94 1.22 1.78
CA ARG A 6 9.34 1.46 3.10
C ARG A 6 10.38 1.81 4.15
N LEU A 7 11.55 1.15 4.13
CA LEU A 7 12.67 1.48 5.03
C LEU A 7 13.24 2.87 4.72
N LEU A 8 13.42 3.19 3.43
CA LEU A 8 13.92 4.50 2.99
C LEU A 8 13.04 5.65 3.48
N THR A 9 11.72 5.48 3.43
CA THR A 9 10.73 6.49 3.83
C THR A 9 10.04 6.13 5.15
N GLY A 10 10.79 5.50 6.07
CA GLY A 10 10.29 5.01 7.37
C GLY A 10 9.91 6.13 8.37
N PRO A 11 9.61 5.77 9.63
CA PRO A 11 9.20 6.73 10.66
C PRO A 11 10.17 7.90 10.85
N ASP A 12 11.48 7.66 10.82
CA ASP A 12 12.50 8.73 10.95
C ASP A 12 12.41 9.74 9.79
N PHE A 13 12.19 9.26 8.56
CA PHE A 13 11.95 10.13 7.41
C PHE A 13 10.70 10.96 7.62
N LEU A 14 9.60 10.35 8.07
CA LEU A 14 8.34 11.05 8.32
C LEU A 14 8.48 12.06 9.47
N SER A 15 9.23 11.74 10.52
CA SER A 15 9.52 12.66 11.63
C SER A 15 10.18 13.92 11.11
N VAL A 16 11.22 13.79 10.27
CA VAL A 16 11.96 14.96 9.74
C VAL A 16 11.19 15.68 8.65
N PHE A 17 10.81 14.98 7.57
CA PHE A 17 10.32 15.62 6.35
C PHE A 17 8.85 16.01 6.41
N ASN A 18 8.00 15.33 7.19
CA ASN A 18 6.64 15.83 7.35
C ASN A 18 6.62 17.07 8.26
N LEU A 19 7.43 17.08 9.33
CA LEU A 19 7.54 18.27 10.18
C LEU A 19 8.24 19.43 9.46
N ASP A 20 9.08 19.16 8.45
CA ASP A 20 9.62 20.21 7.57
C ASP A 20 8.53 20.83 6.67
N LEU A 21 7.53 20.05 6.23
CA LEU A 21 6.33 20.62 5.58
C LEU A 21 5.54 21.52 6.53
N TRP A 22 5.45 21.13 7.81
CA TRP A 22 4.82 21.94 8.84
C TRP A 22 5.61 23.23 9.05
N ALA A 23 6.94 23.15 9.15
CA ALA A 23 7.85 24.30 9.26
C ALA A 23 7.75 25.24 8.06
N SER A 24 7.49 24.70 6.86
CA SER A 24 7.17 25.49 5.66
C SER A 24 5.77 26.09 5.69
N ASN A 25 5.06 25.96 6.80
CA ASN A 25 3.71 26.46 7.05
C ASN A 25 2.64 25.88 6.10
N ALA A 26 2.83 24.67 5.58
CA ALA A 26 1.86 24.02 4.71
C ALA A 26 0.56 23.68 5.47
N LYS A 27 -0.59 24.10 4.93
CA LYS A 27 -1.93 23.89 5.53
C LYS A 27 -2.82 22.91 4.76
N MET A 28 -2.36 22.43 3.60
CA MET A 28 -3.02 21.42 2.80
C MET A 28 -1.96 20.45 2.30
N ILE A 29 -2.00 19.21 2.78
CA ILE A 29 -0.98 18.20 2.49
C ILE A 29 -1.69 16.91 2.09
N SER A 30 -1.25 16.33 0.97
CA SER A 30 -1.63 14.98 0.54
C SER A 30 -0.37 14.13 0.45
N PHE A 31 -0.39 12.95 1.10
CA PHE A 31 0.74 12.04 1.12
C PHE A 31 0.56 10.98 0.04
N TYR A 32 1.33 11.10 -1.05
CA TYR A 32 1.31 10.16 -2.17
C TYR A 32 2.43 9.09 -1.99
N MET A 33 2.15 7.81 -1.82
CA MET A 33 0.85 7.17 -1.53
C MET A 33 0.68 6.94 -0.02
N PHE A 34 -0.54 7.13 0.48
CA PHE A 34 -0.91 6.72 1.82
C PHE A 34 -1.25 5.22 1.88
N TYR A 35 -1.93 4.73 0.84
CA TYR A 35 -2.15 3.32 0.50
C TYR A 35 -2.09 3.21 -1.02
N GLY A 36 -1.20 2.37 -1.56
CA GLY A 36 -1.05 2.24 -3.01
C GLY A 36 -1.91 1.13 -3.63
N GLY A 37 -2.01 -0.03 -2.98
CA GLY A 37 -2.80 -1.17 -3.45
C GLY A 37 -2.08 -2.05 -4.48
N THR A 38 -2.85 -2.63 -5.41
CA THR A 38 -2.37 -3.60 -6.39
C THR A 38 -2.76 -3.17 -7.79
N SER A 39 -1.80 -3.13 -8.70
CA SER A 39 -2.00 -2.90 -10.13
C SER A 39 -2.45 -4.20 -10.83
N TRP A 40 -3.64 -4.68 -10.45
CA TRP A 40 -4.27 -5.88 -11.02
C TRP A 40 -4.63 -5.66 -12.51
N GLY A 41 -4.89 -6.74 -13.24
CA GLY A 41 -5.31 -6.65 -14.65
C GLY A 41 -4.23 -6.10 -15.57
N ALA A 42 -2.95 -6.18 -15.21
CA ALA A 42 -1.86 -5.59 -15.97
C ALA A 42 -2.04 -4.09 -16.31
N ILE A 43 -2.68 -3.34 -15.40
CA ILE A 43 -2.87 -1.88 -15.53
C ILE A 43 -1.59 -1.01 -15.49
N PRO A 44 -0.47 -1.37 -14.84
CA PRO A 44 0.64 -0.45 -14.72
C PRO A 44 1.37 -0.27 -16.07
N TYR A 45 2.11 0.83 -16.19
CA TYR A 45 3.06 1.03 -17.30
C TYR A 45 4.29 0.08 -17.14
N PRO A 46 5.08 -0.15 -18.20
CA PRO A 46 6.14 -1.17 -18.20
C PRO A 46 7.25 -1.05 -17.16
N GLY A 47 7.45 0.13 -16.57
CA GLY A 47 8.50 0.37 -15.58
C GLY A 47 8.17 -0.13 -14.17
N ILE A 48 6.94 -0.57 -13.92
CA ILE A 48 6.49 -1.10 -12.62
C ILE A 48 5.83 -2.47 -12.82
N TYR A 49 5.81 -3.27 -11.74
CA TYR A 49 5.23 -4.62 -11.70
C TYR A 49 3.83 -4.60 -11.04
N THR A 50 3.24 -5.77 -10.75
CA THR A 50 1.85 -5.86 -10.27
C THR A 50 1.63 -5.17 -8.93
N SER A 51 2.54 -5.33 -7.97
CA SER A 51 2.40 -4.63 -6.68
C SER A 51 2.48 -3.12 -6.88
N TYR A 52 1.63 -2.38 -6.16
CA TYR A 52 1.75 -0.94 -5.99
C TYR A 52 1.80 -0.59 -4.49
N ASP A 53 2.44 -1.45 -3.68
CA ASP A 53 2.62 -1.22 -2.24
C ASP A 53 3.25 0.14 -1.93
N TYR A 54 4.13 0.61 -2.83
CA TYR A 54 4.79 1.91 -2.79
C TYR A 54 5.74 2.12 -1.59
N GLY A 55 5.83 1.15 -0.67
CA GLY A 55 6.38 1.42 0.67
C GLY A 55 5.54 2.44 1.43
N ALA A 56 4.24 2.51 1.13
CA ALA A 56 3.28 3.45 1.70
C ALA A 56 3.08 3.26 3.21
N THR A 57 2.31 4.17 3.83
CA THR A 57 1.96 4.12 5.25
C THR A 57 1.17 2.86 5.61
N ILE A 58 0.22 2.50 4.74
CA ILE A 58 -0.53 1.24 4.77
C ILE A 58 0.04 0.33 3.68
N SER A 59 0.39 -0.91 4.02
CA SER A 59 0.92 -1.87 3.05
C SER A 59 -0.14 -2.28 2.02
N GLU A 60 0.28 -2.88 0.91
CA GLU A 60 -0.61 -3.45 -0.11
C GLU A 60 -1.64 -4.41 0.48
N SER A 61 -1.23 -5.23 1.45
CA SER A 61 -2.10 -6.16 2.19
C SER A 61 -3.04 -5.49 3.20
N ARG A 62 -3.00 -4.15 3.31
CA ARG A 62 -3.74 -3.29 4.26
C ARG A 62 -3.24 -3.32 5.70
N GLN A 63 -2.04 -3.84 5.93
CA GLN A 63 -1.43 -3.82 7.26
C GLN A 63 -0.96 -2.40 7.61
N LEU A 64 -1.23 -1.97 8.84
CA LEU A 64 -0.67 -0.77 9.43
C LEU A 64 0.80 -1.04 9.79
N THR A 65 1.70 -0.23 9.25
CA THR A 65 3.15 -0.34 9.46
C THR A 65 3.60 0.65 10.53
N THR A 66 4.86 0.61 10.97
CA THR A 66 5.41 1.61 11.90
C THR A 66 5.34 3.05 11.37
N LYS A 67 5.23 3.24 10.05
CA LYS A 67 4.95 4.56 9.45
C LYS A 67 3.57 5.08 9.87
N TYR A 68 2.59 4.20 10.01
CA TYR A 68 1.24 4.57 10.43
C TYR A 68 1.24 5.15 11.84
N ASP A 69 2.07 4.62 12.74
CA ASP A 69 2.21 5.13 14.11
C ASP A 69 2.66 6.59 14.14
N GLU A 70 3.68 6.93 13.35
CA GLU A 70 4.16 8.32 13.22
C GLU A 70 3.11 9.22 12.56
N MET A 71 2.51 8.77 11.45
CA MET A 71 1.43 9.50 10.78
C MET A 71 0.23 9.76 11.69
N LYS A 72 -0.14 8.80 12.55
CA LYS A 72 -1.25 8.93 13.49
C LYS A 72 -0.96 9.97 14.56
N ARG A 73 0.23 9.97 15.17
CA ARG A 73 0.62 10.99 16.17
C ARG A 73 0.56 12.39 15.57
N GLN A 74 1.17 12.56 14.40
CA GLN A 74 1.16 13.83 13.66
C GLN A 74 -0.27 14.28 13.28
N GLY A 75 -1.09 13.36 12.75
CA GLY A 75 -2.47 13.64 12.38
C GLY A 75 -3.36 14.01 13.57
N LEU A 76 -3.22 13.31 14.71
CA LEU A 76 -3.97 13.60 15.93
C LEU A 76 -3.53 14.91 16.59
N TYR A 77 -2.23 15.22 16.57
CA TYR A 77 -1.71 16.54 16.97
C TYR A 77 -2.40 17.65 16.20
N LEU A 78 -2.31 17.62 14.86
CA LEU A 78 -2.87 18.67 14.01
C LEU A 78 -4.36 18.80 14.23
N ARG A 79 -5.09 17.67 14.17
CA ARG A 79 -6.54 17.63 14.35
C ARG A 79 -6.99 18.30 15.65
N SER A 80 -6.22 18.10 16.73
CA SER A 80 -6.56 18.57 18.07
C SER A 80 -5.91 19.92 18.44
N SER A 81 -5.14 20.55 17.55
CA SER A 81 -4.45 21.82 17.83
C SER A 81 -4.88 22.93 16.87
N PRO A 82 -6.10 23.50 16.99
CA PRO A 82 -6.61 24.52 16.07
C PRO A 82 -5.74 25.78 15.97
N ASP A 83 -5.01 26.12 17.02
CA ASP A 83 -4.05 27.22 17.02
C ASP A 83 -3.00 27.08 15.90
N PHE A 84 -2.68 25.84 15.49
CA PHE A 84 -1.73 25.61 14.40
C PHE A 84 -2.30 25.93 13.01
N TYR A 85 -3.63 25.98 12.85
CA TYR A 85 -4.25 26.13 11.53
C TYR A 85 -4.01 27.52 10.93
N LYS A 86 -3.86 28.54 11.78
CA LYS A 86 -3.63 29.93 11.38
C LYS A 86 -2.33 30.43 11.97
N THR A 87 -1.20 29.95 11.46
CA THR A 87 0.12 30.44 11.86
C THR A 87 0.78 31.20 10.72
N ASP A 88 1.52 32.24 11.08
CA ASP A 88 2.47 32.91 10.21
C ASP A 88 3.84 32.26 10.38
N TRP A 89 4.61 32.19 9.29
CA TRP A 89 6.03 31.86 9.35
C TRP A 89 6.79 33.09 9.88
N VAL A 90 7.56 32.94 10.95
CA VAL A 90 8.26 34.05 11.61
C VAL A 90 9.70 34.16 11.10
N ALA A 91 10.48 33.10 11.31
CA ALA A 91 11.88 33.01 10.92
C ALA A 91 12.37 31.56 11.04
N ASP A 92 13.52 31.27 10.46
CA ASP A 92 14.29 30.06 10.72
C ASP A 92 15.78 30.34 10.98
N THR A 93 16.55 29.31 11.28
CA THR A 93 18.00 29.41 11.53
C THR A 93 18.76 30.07 10.38
N ASN A 94 18.36 29.86 9.12
CA ASN A 94 19.02 30.46 7.96
C ASN A 94 18.67 31.94 7.78
N THR A 95 17.49 32.36 8.23
CA THR A 95 17.10 33.78 8.22
C THR A 95 17.46 34.52 9.50
N GLY A 96 18.34 33.94 10.33
CA GLY A 96 18.91 34.59 11.51
C GLY A 96 18.21 34.32 12.84
N LEU A 97 17.28 33.35 12.91
CA LEU A 97 16.68 32.93 14.18
C LEU A 97 17.75 32.30 15.10
N SER A 98 18.20 33.05 16.10
CA SER A 98 19.24 32.63 17.06
C SER A 98 18.66 32.33 18.44
N VAL A 99 17.79 31.31 18.50
CA VAL A 99 17.12 30.89 19.74
C VAL A 99 17.78 29.67 20.38
N SER A 100 18.54 28.86 19.64
CA SER A 100 19.17 27.64 20.16
C SER A 100 20.54 27.89 20.76
N THR A 101 20.88 27.15 21.82
CA THR A 101 22.25 27.10 22.36
C THR A 101 23.18 26.14 21.61
N ASN A 102 22.69 25.39 20.62
CA ASN A 102 23.50 24.45 19.85
C ASN A 102 23.34 24.71 18.33
N PRO A 103 24.42 25.12 17.63
CA PRO A 103 24.36 25.38 16.19
C PRO A 103 24.13 24.13 15.33
N ALA A 104 24.23 22.92 15.90
CA ALA A 104 23.88 21.68 15.21
C ALA A 104 22.35 21.48 15.08
N SER A 105 21.54 22.31 15.74
CA SER A 105 20.08 22.34 15.56
C SER A 105 19.66 23.36 14.50
N TYR A 106 18.61 23.01 13.76
CA TYR A 106 17.89 23.89 12.86
C TYR A 106 16.46 24.05 13.35
N ILE A 107 15.99 25.28 13.44
CA ILE A 107 14.71 25.61 14.05
C ILE A 107 13.97 26.58 13.14
N THR A 108 12.69 26.30 12.93
CA THR A 108 11.73 27.23 12.35
C THR A 108 10.72 27.64 13.40
N GLU A 109 10.42 28.93 13.50
CA GLU A 109 9.35 29.45 14.35
C GLU A 109 8.12 29.78 13.49
N LEU A 110 6.98 29.22 13.89
CA LEU A 110 5.66 29.64 13.44
C LEU A 110 4.91 30.26 14.61
N ARG A 111 4.04 31.23 14.33
CA ARG A 111 3.25 31.90 15.37
C ARG A 111 1.84 32.17 14.91
N ASN A 112 0.86 31.84 15.73
CA ASN A 112 -0.52 32.22 15.48
C ASN A 112 -0.70 33.72 15.83
N PRO A 113 -1.08 34.59 14.88
CA PRO A 113 -1.19 36.02 15.15
C PRO A 113 -2.37 36.37 16.08
N ASP A 114 -3.40 35.52 16.16
CA ASP A 114 -4.58 35.76 16.99
C ASP A 114 -4.35 35.31 18.44
N THR A 115 -3.84 34.09 18.61
CA THR A 115 -3.70 33.48 19.95
C THR A 115 -2.30 33.60 20.53
N GLN A 116 -1.33 34.03 19.72
CA GLN A 116 0.09 34.12 20.06
C GLN A 116 0.75 32.78 20.40
N ALA A 117 0.07 31.65 20.13
CA ALA A 117 0.65 30.33 20.21
C ALA A 117 1.85 30.23 19.26
N GLY A 118 2.98 29.76 19.77
CA GLY A 118 4.24 29.60 19.04
C GLY A 118 4.60 28.13 18.86
N TYR A 119 5.24 27.83 17.74
CA TYR A 119 5.67 26.48 17.37
C TYR A 119 7.11 26.55 16.86
N PHE A 120 8.02 25.96 17.63
CA PHE A 120 9.43 25.83 17.26
C PHE A 120 9.66 24.41 16.75
N ILE A 121 9.73 24.26 15.43
CA ILE A 121 9.93 22.98 14.78
C ILE A 121 11.43 22.79 14.62
N ALA A 122 11.99 21.89 15.43
CA ALA A 122 13.42 21.67 15.57
C ALA A 122 13.84 20.34 14.94
N ARG A 123 14.96 20.33 14.22
CA ARG A 123 15.64 19.13 13.69
C ARG A 123 17.14 19.34 13.72
N GLN A 124 17.95 18.35 13.33
CA GLN A 124 19.36 18.60 13.04
C GLN A 124 19.53 19.53 11.84
N ALA A 125 20.57 20.38 11.89
CA ALA A 125 21.00 21.21 10.76
C ALA A 125 21.35 20.37 9.53
N ASN A 126 22.06 19.26 9.74
CA ASN A 126 22.17 18.20 8.75
C ASN A 126 21.03 17.19 8.94
N SER A 127 20.02 17.26 8.08
CA SER A 127 18.81 16.41 8.17
C SER A 127 19.08 14.90 8.01
N SER A 128 20.21 14.50 7.43
CA SER A 128 20.59 13.09 7.32
C SER A 128 21.33 12.55 8.55
N SER A 129 21.70 13.41 9.50
CA SER A 129 22.51 13.07 10.66
C SER A 129 21.83 12.02 11.54
N THR A 130 22.60 11.03 11.97
CA THR A 130 22.17 10.01 12.94
C THR A 130 22.66 10.31 14.35
N GLU A 131 23.35 11.43 14.55
CA GLU A 131 23.85 11.85 15.86
C GLU A 131 22.75 12.38 16.77
N THR A 132 22.97 12.25 18.07
CA THR A 132 22.14 12.88 19.09
C THR A 132 22.69 14.27 19.42
N ILE A 133 21.82 15.27 19.42
CA ILE A 133 22.16 16.63 19.85
C ILE A 133 21.30 17.04 21.04
N THR A 134 21.83 17.93 21.87
CA THR A 134 21.10 18.55 22.96
C THR A 134 21.23 20.07 22.90
N PHE A 135 20.18 20.78 23.32
CA PHE A 135 20.16 22.24 23.34
C PHE A 135 19.14 22.80 24.34
N LYS A 136 19.27 24.09 24.64
CA LYS A 136 18.20 24.89 25.24
C LYS A 136 17.70 25.92 24.22
N LEU A 137 16.47 26.39 24.39
CA LEU A 137 15.87 27.45 23.60
C LEU A 137 15.70 28.72 24.42
N ASN A 138 16.19 29.85 23.91
CA ASN A 138 15.91 31.19 24.40
C ASN A 138 14.69 31.73 23.64
N ILE A 139 13.53 31.78 24.28
CA ILE A 139 12.23 32.11 23.66
C ILE A 139 11.51 33.20 24.44
N THR A 140 10.57 33.87 23.80
CA THR A 140 9.64 34.79 24.48
C THR A 140 8.24 34.17 24.50
N THR A 141 7.67 34.09 25.71
CA THR A 141 6.34 33.55 25.97
C THR A 141 5.44 34.62 26.59
N SER A 142 4.16 34.31 26.88
CA SER A 142 3.31 35.23 27.65
C SER A 142 3.81 35.51 29.08
N ALA A 143 4.73 34.69 29.62
CA ALA A 143 5.38 34.92 30.91
C ALA A 143 6.71 35.70 30.79
N GLY A 144 7.07 36.16 29.59
CA GLY A 144 8.32 36.85 29.31
C GLY A 144 9.38 35.95 28.67
N ALA A 145 10.62 36.43 28.68
CA ALA A 145 11.76 35.72 28.10
C ALA A 145 12.20 34.56 28.99
N LEU A 146 12.33 33.37 28.41
CA LEU A 146 12.68 32.13 29.10
C LEU A 146 13.77 31.37 28.35
N LYS A 147 14.60 30.65 29.10
CA LYS A 147 15.54 29.67 28.57
C LYS A 147 15.05 28.27 28.94
N ILE A 148 14.42 27.58 27.99
CA ILE A 148 13.79 26.27 28.21
C ILE A 148 14.68 25.12 27.73
N PRO A 149 14.67 23.94 28.39
CA PRO A 149 13.98 23.66 29.63
C PRO A 149 14.60 24.41 30.83
N ILE A 150 13.78 24.70 31.84
CA ILE A 150 14.16 25.44 33.05
C ILE A 150 14.75 24.47 34.09
N VAL A 151 14.09 23.36 34.35
CA VAL A 151 14.47 22.34 35.35
C VAL A 151 15.25 21.20 34.70
N ALA A 152 14.77 20.67 33.58
CA ALA A 152 15.49 19.67 32.80
C ALA A 152 16.80 20.24 32.20
N SER A 153 17.76 19.36 31.97
CA SER A 153 19.10 19.77 31.53
C SER A 153 19.12 20.33 30.11
N ALA A 154 18.38 19.73 29.18
CA ALA A 154 18.30 20.14 27.77
C ALA A 154 17.12 19.47 27.06
N ILE A 155 16.74 20.01 25.89
CA ILE A 155 15.97 19.30 24.87
C ILE A 155 16.94 18.38 24.13
N THR A 156 16.54 17.12 23.93
CA THR A 156 17.29 16.15 23.12
C THR A 156 16.59 15.92 21.78
N ILE A 157 17.36 15.86 20.70
CA ILE A 157 16.93 15.36 19.39
C ILE A 157 17.88 14.20 19.01
N GLY A 158 17.33 12.99 18.87
CA GLY A 158 18.05 11.80 18.41
C GLY A 158 18.26 11.81 16.90
N GLY A 159 19.05 10.88 16.37
CA GLY A 159 19.35 10.80 14.94
C GLY A 159 18.10 10.78 14.07
N ARG A 160 18.06 11.62 13.03
CA ARG A 160 16.92 11.76 12.09
C ARG A 160 15.58 11.94 12.79
N GLN A 161 15.55 12.84 13.76
CA GLN A 161 14.35 13.20 14.50
C GLN A 161 14.06 14.69 14.30
N SER A 162 12.78 15.03 14.21
CA SER A 162 12.30 16.39 14.42
C SER A 162 11.27 16.42 15.55
N LYS A 163 11.12 17.59 16.18
CA LYS A 163 10.19 17.83 17.29
C LYS A 163 9.50 19.17 17.12
N VAL A 164 8.24 19.22 17.53
CA VAL A 164 7.50 20.47 17.69
C VAL A 164 7.52 20.88 19.16
N ILE A 165 8.28 21.93 19.50
CA ILE A 165 8.21 22.57 20.80
C ILE A 165 7.11 23.63 20.74
N THR A 166 6.10 23.51 21.60
CA THR A 166 4.94 24.43 21.61
C THR A 166 5.11 25.46 22.72
N THR A 167 4.76 26.71 22.45
CA THR A 167 4.68 27.79 23.43
C THR A 167 3.32 28.45 23.35
N ASP A 168 2.81 28.90 24.48
CA ASP A 168 1.54 29.63 24.54
C ASP A 168 0.35 28.93 23.86
N GLY A 169 0.36 27.59 23.81
CA GLY A 169 -0.64 26.81 23.09
C GLY A 169 -1.88 26.56 23.94
N ASN A 170 -3.07 26.82 23.39
CA ASN A 170 -4.32 26.51 24.07
C ASN A 170 -4.64 25.01 23.98
N PHE A 171 -5.29 24.48 25.02
CA PHE A 171 -5.91 23.15 24.97
C PHE A 171 -7.23 23.17 25.73
N GLY A 172 -8.26 22.56 25.12
CA GLY A 172 -9.61 22.59 25.67
C GLY A 172 -10.26 23.98 25.61
N PHE A 173 -11.05 24.33 26.62
CA PHE A 173 -11.80 25.60 26.66
C PHE A 173 -11.05 26.76 27.31
N GLY A 174 -10.21 26.49 28.31
CA GLY A 174 -9.60 27.55 29.11
C GLY A 174 -8.21 27.25 29.62
N SER A 175 -7.64 26.10 29.27
CA SER A 175 -6.30 25.72 29.67
C SER A 175 -5.28 26.09 28.60
N LYS A 176 -4.06 26.39 29.06
CA LYS A 176 -2.95 26.81 28.21
C LYS A 176 -1.66 26.18 28.71
N VAL A 177 -0.86 25.70 27.76
CA VAL A 177 0.53 25.31 28.00
C VAL A 177 1.40 26.54 27.73
N LEU A 178 2.14 27.00 28.74
CA LEU A 178 3.09 28.10 28.56
C LEU A 178 4.22 27.65 27.62
N TYR A 179 4.80 26.48 27.88
CA TYR A 179 5.65 25.78 26.93
C TYR A 179 5.65 24.26 27.16
N SER A 180 5.94 23.49 26.12
CA SER A 180 6.18 22.05 26.20
C SER A 180 7.30 21.63 25.26
N THR A 181 8.30 20.95 25.80
CA THR A 181 9.33 20.25 25.02
C THR A 181 8.93 18.82 24.70
N ALA A 182 7.97 18.25 25.45
CA ALA A 182 7.23 17.06 25.05
C ALA A 182 6.28 17.41 23.88
N GLN A 183 6.08 16.44 22.98
CA GLN A 183 5.14 16.60 21.87
C GLN A 183 3.71 16.35 22.35
N ILE A 184 2.74 16.98 21.72
CA ILE A 184 1.32 16.78 22.04
C ILE A 184 0.80 15.62 21.16
N PHE A 185 0.12 14.66 21.78
CA PHE A 185 -0.64 13.63 21.08
C PHE A 185 -2.11 14.06 20.89
N PHE A 186 -2.69 14.64 21.93
CA PHE A 186 -4.07 15.16 21.93
C PHE A 186 -4.19 16.39 22.83
N ALA A 187 -4.87 17.43 22.33
CA ALA A 187 -5.26 18.61 23.10
C ALA A 187 -6.75 18.91 22.84
N GLY A 188 -7.62 18.83 23.84
CA GLY A 188 -9.05 19.01 23.57
C GLY A 188 -9.93 18.94 24.78
N VAL A 189 -11.21 18.67 24.54
CA VAL A 189 -12.23 18.55 25.59
C VAL A 189 -12.82 17.14 25.55
N ILE A 190 -12.99 16.54 26.72
CA ILE A 190 -13.80 15.32 26.90
C ILE A 190 -14.73 15.58 28.09
N ASP A 191 -16.05 15.54 27.88
CA ASP A 191 -17.06 15.73 28.94
C ASP A 191 -16.91 17.07 29.69
N GLY A 192 -16.66 18.14 28.93
CA GLY A 192 -16.47 19.49 29.46
C GLY A 192 -15.17 19.71 30.23
N ARG A 193 -14.26 18.73 30.21
CA ARG A 193 -12.96 18.76 30.88
C ARG A 193 -11.84 18.96 29.86
N ASP A 194 -10.91 19.85 30.14
CA ASP A 194 -9.73 20.07 29.30
C ASP A 194 -8.78 18.88 29.43
N VAL A 195 -8.38 18.27 28.32
CA VAL A 195 -7.52 17.08 28.28
C VAL A 195 -6.30 17.37 27.44
N LEU A 196 -5.13 17.16 28.03
CA LEU A 196 -3.82 17.23 27.39
C LEU A 196 -3.13 15.87 27.51
N PHE A 197 -2.80 15.26 26.38
CA PHE A 197 -2.00 14.04 26.33
C PHE A 197 -0.69 14.34 25.60
N LEU A 198 0.41 14.28 26.33
CA LEU A 198 1.77 14.51 25.86
C LEU A 198 2.50 13.19 25.60
N HIS A 199 3.52 13.23 24.75
CA HIS A 199 4.44 12.11 24.58
C HIS A 199 5.88 12.56 24.29
N GLY A 200 6.81 11.62 24.47
CA GLY A 200 8.20 11.78 24.09
C GLY A 200 8.99 10.49 24.22
N ASP A 201 10.19 10.41 23.65
CA ASP A 201 10.93 9.15 23.64
C ASP A 201 11.41 8.76 25.03
N THR A 202 11.36 7.46 25.33
CA THR A 202 11.70 6.90 26.66
C THR A 202 13.13 7.21 27.11
N ASN A 203 14.06 7.40 26.17
CA ASN A 203 15.46 7.72 26.45
C ASN A 203 15.74 9.23 26.55
N GLN A 204 14.70 10.07 26.58
CA GLN A 204 14.83 11.52 26.62
C GLN A 204 14.05 12.12 27.79
N THR A 205 14.59 13.18 28.37
CA THR A 205 13.89 14.01 29.36
C THR A 205 13.04 15.05 28.63
N HIS A 206 11.84 15.32 29.13
CA HIS A 206 10.96 16.37 28.61
C HIS A 206 10.45 17.26 29.74
N GLU A 207 9.95 18.44 29.40
CA GLU A 207 9.47 19.43 30.35
C GLU A 207 8.30 20.22 29.78
N THR A 208 7.28 20.44 30.60
CA THR A 208 6.10 21.23 30.26
C THR A 208 5.77 22.18 31.41
N ALA A 209 5.51 23.46 31.13
CA ALA A 209 5.00 24.41 32.10
C ALA A 209 3.54 24.78 31.80
N LEU A 210 2.66 24.63 32.79
CA LEU A 210 1.24 24.95 32.68
C LEU A 210 0.62 25.24 34.04
N ALA A 211 -0.53 25.92 34.04
CA ALA A 211 -1.35 26.04 35.23
C ALA A 211 -2.15 24.74 35.43
N LEU A 212 -1.99 24.12 36.59
CA LEU A 212 -2.76 22.94 36.99
C LEU A 212 -4.04 23.41 37.68
N THR A 213 -5.20 23.15 37.05
CA THR A 213 -6.48 23.75 37.49
C THR A 213 -7.40 22.72 38.16
N GLY A 214 -8.35 23.22 38.95
CA GLY A 214 -9.35 22.42 39.65
C GLY A 214 -8.84 21.78 40.94
N THR A 215 -9.68 20.97 41.57
CA THR A 215 -9.29 20.20 42.77
C THR A 215 -8.70 18.88 42.36
N GLN A 216 -7.43 18.65 42.69
CA GLN A 216 -6.73 17.40 42.38
C GLN A 216 -7.42 16.21 43.05
N ASN A 217 -7.70 15.18 42.26
CA ASN A 217 -8.13 13.88 42.76
C ASN A 217 -6.93 13.10 43.31
N LYS A 218 -7.18 12.06 44.10
CA LYS A 218 -6.10 11.20 44.61
C LYS A 218 -5.43 10.50 43.43
N LEU A 219 -4.13 10.76 43.25
CA LEU A 219 -3.30 10.14 42.23
C LEU A 219 -2.15 9.38 42.88
N ARG A 220 -1.71 8.31 42.21
CA ARG A 220 -0.47 7.62 42.56
C ARG A 220 0.69 8.41 41.92
N PRO A 221 1.64 8.97 42.70
CA PRO A 221 2.79 9.66 42.15
C PRO A 221 3.63 8.68 41.31
N SER A 222 4.12 9.15 40.16
CA SER A 222 5.14 8.43 39.39
C SER A 222 6.53 8.92 39.80
N PRO A 223 7.49 8.04 40.12
CA PRO A 223 8.86 8.45 40.45
C PRO A 223 9.59 9.10 39.27
N SER A 224 9.12 8.86 38.03
CA SER A 224 9.70 9.42 36.81
C SER A 224 9.09 10.77 36.42
N VAL A 225 8.18 11.33 37.23
CA VAL A 225 7.56 12.64 36.97
C VAL A 225 7.72 13.53 38.19
N THR A 226 8.32 14.71 37.99
CA THR A 226 8.51 15.71 39.05
C THR A 226 7.66 16.94 38.76
N LEU A 227 6.91 17.42 39.77
CA LEU A 227 6.15 18.66 39.71
C LEU A 227 6.87 19.72 40.54
N SER A 228 7.34 20.78 39.89
CA SER A 228 8.01 21.92 40.53
C SER A 228 7.10 23.14 40.50
N ALA A 229 6.60 23.54 41.67
CA ALA A 229 5.81 24.76 41.86
C ALA A 229 6.71 25.94 42.26
N LYS A 230 6.25 27.18 42.01
CA LYS A 230 6.96 28.42 42.37
C LYS A 230 8.40 28.48 41.83
N VAL A 231 8.59 27.97 40.61
CA VAL A 231 9.89 28.03 39.93
C VAL A 231 10.27 29.50 39.71
N PRO A 232 11.47 29.95 40.13
CA PRO A 232 11.88 31.33 39.98
C PRO A 232 11.78 31.82 38.53
N GLY A 233 11.24 33.03 38.34
CA GLY A 233 11.05 33.63 37.01
C GLY A 233 9.78 33.21 36.28
N LEU A 234 8.95 32.35 36.88
CA LEU A 234 7.61 32.03 36.37
C LEU A 234 6.50 32.58 37.29
N PRO A 235 5.32 32.91 36.72
CA PRO A 235 4.11 33.15 37.50
C PRO A 235 3.82 32.02 38.49
N HIS A 236 3.32 32.38 39.68
CA HIS A 236 3.17 31.46 40.82
C HIS A 236 2.15 30.34 40.57
N GLU A 237 1.19 30.57 39.69
CA GLU A 237 0.16 29.62 39.27
C GLU A 237 0.68 28.52 38.35
N LEU A 238 1.86 28.70 37.76
CA LEU A 238 2.45 27.70 36.87
C LEU A 238 3.20 26.63 37.65
N THR A 239 3.04 25.40 37.17
CA THR A 239 3.81 24.24 37.58
C THR A 239 4.66 23.78 36.40
N VAL A 240 5.95 23.56 36.65
CA VAL A 240 6.84 22.88 35.71
C VAL A 240 6.77 21.39 35.99
N VAL A 241 6.38 20.61 34.99
CA VAL A 241 6.34 19.16 35.02
C VAL A 241 7.54 18.63 34.24
N THR A 242 8.40 17.88 34.90
CA THR A 242 9.58 17.24 34.30
C THR A 242 9.35 15.74 34.18
N PHE A 243 9.50 15.22 32.96
CA PHE A 243 9.40 13.80 32.61
C PHE A 243 10.80 13.23 32.46
N MET A 244 11.18 12.33 33.37
CA MET A 244 12.49 11.66 33.34
C MET A 244 12.51 10.51 32.35
N THR A 245 13.71 10.05 32.00
CA THR A 245 13.90 8.88 31.14
C THR A 245 13.34 7.59 31.77
N GLY A 246 13.09 6.57 30.96
CA GLY A 246 12.62 5.25 31.37
C GLY A 246 11.11 5.13 31.56
N ILE A 247 10.33 6.17 31.23
CA ILE A 247 8.87 6.05 31.12
C ILE A 247 8.56 5.14 29.93
N SER A 248 7.73 4.12 30.14
CA SER A 248 7.33 3.13 29.12
C SER A 248 5.85 2.75 29.22
N ASP A 249 5.04 3.61 29.84
CA ASP A 249 3.61 3.41 30.00
C ASP A 249 2.90 4.79 30.15
N LEU A 250 1.57 4.80 30.09
CA LEU A 250 0.74 5.98 30.35
C LEU A 250 0.83 6.40 31.82
N ILE A 251 1.10 7.67 32.05
CA ILE A 251 1.14 8.31 33.37
C ILE A 251 0.09 9.41 33.41
N THR A 252 -0.75 9.37 34.45
CA THR A 252 -1.62 10.49 34.80
C THR A 252 -0.86 11.48 35.66
N VAL A 253 -0.54 12.63 35.06
CA VAL A 253 0.21 13.72 35.68
C VAL A 253 -0.69 14.55 36.57
N TRP A 254 -1.89 14.87 36.08
CA TRP A 254 -2.87 15.67 36.78
C TRP A 254 -4.28 15.20 36.47
N ASP A 255 -5.10 15.09 37.51
CA ASP A 255 -6.50 14.71 37.39
C ASP A 255 -7.34 15.59 38.31
N SER A 256 -8.17 16.47 37.75
CA SER A 256 -9.14 17.27 38.47
C SER A 256 -10.53 17.26 37.82
N ASN A 257 -11.46 18.00 38.40
CA ASN A 257 -12.78 18.23 37.81
C ASN A 257 -12.76 19.04 36.50
N THR A 258 -11.71 19.80 36.24
CA THR A 258 -11.61 20.71 35.08
C THR A 258 -10.54 20.29 34.08
N GLN A 259 -9.55 19.47 34.50
CA GLN A 259 -8.36 19.22 33.69
C GLN A 259 -7.83 17.79 33.86
N LEU A 260 -7.39 17.15 32.77
CA LEU A 260 -6.65 15.88 32.74
C LEU A 260 -5.34 16.11 31.97
N VAL A 261 -4.20 15.77 32.59
CA VAL A 261 -2.89 15.84 31.95
C VAL A 261 -2.25 14.46 31.99
N LEU A 262 -1.89 13.95 30.83
CA LEU A 262 -1.32 12.62 30.62
C LEU A 262 0.03 12.74 29.93
N PHE A 263 0.90 11.78 30.19
CA PHE A 263 2.15 11.60 29.47
C PHE A 263 2.37 10.12 29.20
N ALA A 264 2.89 9.77 28.03
CA ALA A 264 3.39 8.43 27.74
C ALA A 264 4.67 8.51 26.91
N ASP A 265 5.43 7.43 26.82
CA ASP A 265 6.48 7.38 25.82
C ASP A 265 5.89 7.32 24.40
N THR A 266 6.68 7.69 23.40
CA THR A 266 6.23 7.74 21.98
C THR A 266 5.68 6.39 21.49
N ALA A 267 6.23 5.25 21.93
CA ALA A 267 5.74 3.94 21.52
C ALA A 267 4.39 3.61 22.18
N THR A 268 4.24 3.89 23.48
CA THR A 268 2.94 3.75 24.16
C THR A 268 1.88 4.68 23.57
N ALA A 269 2.20 5.96 23.32
CA ALA A 269 1.27 6.90 22.69
C ALA A 269 0.81 6.43 21.30
N ALA A 270 1.67 5.71 20.56
CA ALA A 270 1.31 5.09 19.28
C ALA A 270 0.19 4.06 19.39
N THR A 271 -0.04 3.47 20.56
CA THR A 271 -1.14 2.51 20.78
C THR A 271 -2.49 3.17 21.02
N PHE A 272 -2.52 4.49 21.18
CA PHE A 272 -3.74 5.25 21.42
C PHE A 272 -4.41 5.72 20.13
N TRP A 273 -5.70 5.94 20.24
CA TRP A 273 -6.64 6.38 19.22
C TRP A 273 -7.55 7.43 19.82
N SER A 274 -8.14 8.26 18.96
CA SER A 274 -9.15 9.21 19.38
C SER A 274 -10.27 9.27 18.34
N PRO A 275 -11.15 8.24 18.29
CA PRO A 275 -12.28 8.23 17.38
C PRO A 275 -13.29 9.31 17.76
N VAL A 276 -13.88 9.95 16.75
CA VAL A 276 -14.92 10.96 16.96
C VAL A 276 -16.19 10.32 17.51
N ILE A 277 -16.91 11.05 18.35
CA ILE A 277 -18.29 10.76 18.70
C ILE A 277 -19.19 11.57 17.78
N ALA A 278 -20.06 10.88 17.07
CA ALA A 278 -20.89 11.49 16.05
C ALA A 278 -21.78 12.60 16.63
N GLY A 279 -21.81 13.75 15.95
CA GLY A 279 -22.63 14.90 16.29
C GLY A 279 -24.13 14.67 16.09
N ARG A 280 -24.88 15.76 15.90
CA ARG A 280 -26.36 15.72 15.79
C ARG A 280 -26.79 14.82 14.62
N SER A 281 -27.82 14.00 14.81
CA SER A 281 -28.28 13.03 13.80
C SER A 281 -28.75 13.67 12.49
N ALA A 282 -29.27 14.89 12.54
CA ALA A 282 -29.72 15.64 11.37
C ALA A 282 -28.58 16.25 10.54
N ASP A 283 -27.35 16.28 11.06
CA ASP A 283 -26.21 16.86 10.37
C ASP A 283 -25.55 15.81 9.45
N PRO A 284 -25.51 16.02 8.12
CA PRO A 284 -24.87 15.09 7.19
C PRO A 284 -23.36 14.95 7.44
N PHE A 285 -22.74 15.93 8.10
CA PHE A 285 -21.31 15.93 8.41
C PHE A 285 -21.00 15.49 9.85
N ARG A 286 -21.96 14.94 10.57
CA ARG A 286 -21.85 14.59 12.00
C ARG A 286 -20.64 13.72 12.40
N ASN A 287 -20.02 13.02 11.46
CA ASN A 287 -18.84 12.18 11.69
C ASN A 287 -17.51 12.86 11.32
N TYR A 288 -17.52 14.11 10.87
CA TYR A 288 -16.32 14.81 10.43
C TYR A 288 -15.87 15.83 11.49
N TRP A 289 -14.65 15.62 11.99
CA TRP A 289 -14.03 16.50 12.98
C TRP A 289 -13.91 17.95 12.46
N GLY A 290 -14.15 18.94 13.32
CA GLY A 290 -14.02 20.36 12.99
C GLY A 290 -15.19 20.95 12.20
N ILE A 291 -16.08 20.11 11.65
CA ILE A 291 -17.28 20.54 10.89
C ILE A 291 -18.54 20.09 11.61
N GLY A 292 -18.78 18.78 11.73
CA GLY A 292 -20.02 18.25 12.34
C GLY A 292 -19.88 17.80 13.79
N THR A 293 -18.67 17.52 14.27
CA THR A 293 -18.41 17.19 15.67
C THR A 293 -17.00 17.59 16.09
N ASN A 294 -16.85 17.95 17.36
CA ASN A 294 -15.55 18.04 18.05
C ASN A 294 -15.55 17.17 19.31
N GLU A 295 -16.54 16.27 19.44
CA GLU A 295 -16.63 15.31 20.53
C GLU A 295 -15.78 14.09 20.20
N SER A 296 -15.01 13.62 21.18
CA SER A 296 -14.13 12.48 21.02
C SER A 296 -13.90 11.78 22.36
N ILE A 297 -13.22 10.65 22.28
CA ILE A 297 -12.69 9.90 23.41
C ILE A 297 -11.21 9.60 23.17
N ILE A 298 -10.53 9.02 24.15
CA ILE A 298 -9.20 8.44 23.98
C ILE A 298 -9.29 6.93 24.26
N VAL A 299 -8.75 6.12 23.36
CA VAL A 299 -8.78 4.64 23.44
C VAL A 299 -7.39 4.10 23.18
N GLY A 300 -6.78 3.43 24.14
CA GLY A 300 -5.46 2.80 24.04
C GLY A 300 -5.55 1.27 24.10
N GLY A 301 -4.61 0.62 23.43
CA GLY A 301 -4.45 -0.84 23.43
C GLY A 301 -4.71 -1.48 22.06
N PRO A 302 -5.95 -1.44 21.52
CA PRO A 302 -6.30 -2.13 20.28
C PRO A 302 -5.40 -1.77 19.08
N TYR A 303 -5.19 -2.76 18.21
CA TYR A 303 -4.43 -2.59 16.97
C TYR A 303 -5.04 -1.52 16.07
N LEU A 304 -6.36 -1.45 16.00
CA LEU A 304 -7.10 -0.41 15.31
C LEU A 304 -8.41 -0.13 16.04
N VAL A 305 -8.77 1.14 16.18
CA VAL A 305 -10.12 1.56 16.60
C VAL A 305 -10.77 2.26 15.41
N ARG A 306 -11.80 1.64 14.84
CA ARG A 306 -12.48 2.12 13.63
C ARG A 306 -13.56 3.14 13.96
N ASP A 307 -14.33 2.92 15.02
CA ASP A 307 -15.43 3.79 15.43
C ASP A 307 -15.76 3.66 16.91
N ALA A 308 -16.43 4.71 17.39
CA ALA A 308 -16.98 4.81 18.72
C ALA A 308 -18.38 5.43 18.65
N SER A 309 -19.33 4.87 19.40
CA SER A 309 -20.69 5.40 19.49
C SER A 309 -21.23 5.29 20.92
N ILE A 310 -22.02 6.29 21.31
CA ILE A 310 -22.64 6.34 22.64
C ILE A 310 -24.14 6.13 22.49
N SER A 311 -24.68 5.21 23.29
CA SER A 311 -26.12 4.98 23.46
C SER A 311 -26.45 4.91 24.95
N GLY A 312 -27.15 5.92 25.47
CA GLY A 312 -27.44 6.05 26.90
C GLY A 312 -26.15 6.14 27.72
N THR A 313 -25.88 5.13 28.55
CA THR A 313 -24.65 5.02 29.37
C THR A 313 -23.67 3.97 28.83
N THR A 314 -23.84 3.54 27.59
CA THR A 314 -22.99 2.52 26.95
C THR A 314 -22.16 3.14 25.84
N LEU A 315 -20.86 2.92 25.88
CA LEU A 315 -19.93 3.22 24.80
C LEU A 315 -19.66 1.94 24.01
N ALA A 316 -20.04 1.92 22.74
CA ALA A 316 -19.71 0.85 21.81
C ALA A 316 -18.50 1.24 20.97
N LEU A 317 -17.46 0.41 21.00
CA LEU A 317 -16.25 0.50 20.21
C LEU A 317 -16.23 -0.61 19.18
N ARG A 318 -15.75 -0.29 17.97
CA ARG A 318 -15.44 -1.28 16.95
C ARG A 318 -14.00 -1.12 16.48
N GLY A 319 -13.35 -2.25 16.23
CA GLY A 319 -11.96 -2.26 15.80
C GLY A 319 -11.38 -3.65 15.68
N ASP A 320 -10.06 -3.72 15.73
CA ASP A 320 -9.29 -4.91 15.37
C ASP A 320 -8.23 -5.20 16.43
N LEU A 321 -7.97 -6.48 16.64
CA LEU A 321 -6.99 -6.98 17.59
C LEU A 321 -6.00 -7.93 16.91
N GLN A 322 -4.71 -7.61 17.01
CA GLN A 322 -3.65 -8.55 16.61
C GLN A 322 -3.40 -9.61 17.69
N THR A 323 -3.53 -9.22 18.96
CA THR A 323 -3.41 -10.07 20.15
C THR A 323 -4.39 -9.57 21.22
N GLY A 324 -4.65 -10.39 22.24
CA GLY A 324 -5.27 -9.90 23.47
C GLY A 324 -4.46 -8.72 24.04
N VAL A 325 -5.15 -7.70 24.53
CA VAL A 325 -4.55 -6.43 24.94
C VAL A 325 -5.38 -5.75 26.04
N GLU A 326 -4.69 -5.03 26.93
CA GLU A 326 -5.35 -4.15 27.89
C GLU A 326 -5.96 -2.95 27.15
N LEU A 327 -7.27 -2.80 27.27
CA LEU A 327 -8.02 -1.65 26.81
C LEU A 327 -7.99 -0.55 27.86
N ARG A 328 -7.62 0.67 27.45
CA ARG A 328 -7.67 1.88 28.28
C ARG A 328 -8.55 2.92 27.59
N VAL A 329 -9.58 3.41 28.26
CA VAL A 329 -10.51 4.39 27.70
C VAL A 329 -10.64 5.59 28.62
N ILE A 330 -10.62 6.78 28.04
CA ILE A 330 -11.07 8.03 28.66
C ILE A 330 -12.27 8.51 27.84
N ALA A 331 -13.43 8.44 28.46
CA ALA A 331 -14.73 8.74 27.87
C ALA A 331 -15.55 9.65 28.80
N PRO A 332 -16.74 10.12 28.39
CA PRO A 332 -17.59 10.90 29.27
C PRO A 332 -17.98 10.16 30.55
N ARG A 333 -18.06 10.88 31.68
CA ARG A 333 -18.33 10.30 33.01
C ARG A 333 -19.71 9.62 33.12
N SER A 334 -20.61 9.92 32.20
CA SER A 334 -21.93 9.30 32.12
C SER A 334 -21.87 7.84 31.66
N MET A 335 -20.75 7.40 31.07
CA MET A 335 -20.57 6.03 30.63
C MET A 335 -20.45 5.09 31.84
N LYS A 336 -21.04 3.91 31.71
CA LYS A 336 -21.04 2.84 32.73
C LYS A 336 -20.66 1.49 32.16
N THR A 337 -20.68 1.34 30.84
CA THR A 337 -20.42 0.06 30.17
C THR A 337 -19.70 0.33 28.86
N ILE A 338 -18.69 -0.50 28.58
CA ILE A 338 -17.96 -0.50 27.32
C ILE A 338 -18.29 -1.81 26.60
N ASN A 339 -18.61 -1.72 25.32
CA ASN A 339 -18.69 -2.86 24.42
C ASN A 339 -17.57 -2.76 23.38
N TRP A 340 -16.93 -3.89 23.08
CA TRP A 340 -15.96 -4.05 22.01
C TRP A 340 -16.50 -5.04 20.98
N ASN A 341 -16.65 -4.63 19.72
CA ASN A 341 -17.19 -5.47 18.65
C ASN A 341 -18.53 -6.16 19.03
N GLY A 342 -19.37 -5.45 19.80
CA GLY A 342 -20.66 -5.93 20.30
C GLY A 342 -20.61 -6.75 21.59
N ALA A 343 -19.44 -7.17 22.06
CA ALA A 343 -19.27 -7.90 23.32
C ALA A 343 -18.98 -6.94 24.49
N ARG A 344 -19.58 -7.20 25.65
CA ARG A 344 -19.33 -6.38 26.86
C ARG A 344 -17.93 -6.63 27.40
N VAL A 345 -17.22 -5.55 27.72
CA VAL A 345 -15.88 -5.62 28.35
C VAL A 345 -16.01 -5.65 29.86
N SER A 346 -15.29 -6.57 30.52
CA SER A 346 -15.13 -6.60 31.97
C SER A 346 -14.15 -5.50 32.40
N ILE A 347 -14.61 -4.60 33.28
CA ILE A 347 -13.85 -3.43 33.69
C ILE A 347 -13.19 -3.66 35.05
N ASP A 348 -11.89 -3.42 35.14
CA ASP A 348 -11.15 -3.30 36.38
C ASP A 348 -11.29 -1.87 36.92
N LEU A 349 -12.12 -1.70 37.95
CA LEU A 349 -12.38 -0.40 38.57
C LEU A 349 -11.15 0.18 39.27
N ALA A 350 -10.28 -0.67 39.84
CA ALA A 350 -9.07 -0.22 40.51
C ALA A 350 -8.09 0.36 39.50
N ALA A 351 -7.81 -0.37 38.41
CA ALA A 351 -6.97 0.12 37.32
C ALA A 351 -7.58 1.35 36.63
N SER A 352 -8.90 1.37 36.43
CA SER A 352 -9.62 2.53 35.88
C SER A 352 -9.38 3.80 36.70
N SER A 353 -9.43 3.70 38.03
CA SER A 353 -9.24 4.83 38.94
C SER A 353 -7.80 5.37 38.95
N VAL A 354 -6.82 4.57 38.51
CA VAL A 354 -5.42 5.00 38.37
C VAL A 354 -5.24 5.91 37.15
N ILE A 355 -5.95 5.63 36.04
CA ILE A 355 -5.91 6.48 34.85
C ILE A 355 -6.65 7.78 35.10
N THR A 356 -7.91 7.70 35.53
CA THR A 356 -8.63 8.88 35.97
C THR A 356 -9.83 8.54 36.86
N SER A 357 -10.11 9.42 37.80
CA SER A 357 -11.28 9.41 38.69
C SER A 357 -12.62 9.59 37.97
N ARG A 358 -12.64 9.96 36.68
CA ARG A 358 -13.87 10.27 35.93
C ARG A 358 -13.79 9.74 34.50
N GLY A 359 -14.71 8.84 34.15
CA GLY A 359 -14.82 8.34 32.78
C GLY A 359 -13.64 7.50 32.30
N GLY A 360 -12.79 7.03 33.23
CA GLY A 360 -11.72 6.08 32.98
C GLY A 360 -12.27 4.65 32.97
N PHE A 361 -11.83 3.84 32.01
CA PHE A 361 -12.12 2.41 31.95
C PHE A 361 -10.85 1.65 31.58
N VAL A 362 -10.53 0.61 32.36
CA VAL A 362 -9.51 -0.38 32.06
C VAL A 362 -10.15 -1.74 32.00
N GLY A 363 -9.86 -2.52 30.98
CA GLY A 363 -10.35 -3.89 30.86
C GLY A 363 -9.44 -4.70 29.95
N GLN A 364 -9.66 -6.00 29.88
CA GLN A 364 -8.92 -6.87 28.99
C GLN A 364 -9.76 -7.19 27.74
N LEU A 365 -9.15 -7.02 26.57
CA LEU A 365 -9.70 -7.50 25.31
C LEU A 365 -8.98 -8.78 24.92
N GLU A 366 -9.75 -9.73 24.42
CA GLU A 366 -9.26 -11.00 23.89
C GLU A 366 -9.87 -11.20 22.52
N HIS A 367 -9.21 -12.03 21.70
CA HIS A 367 -9.79 -12.45 20.43
C HIS A 367 -11.13 -13.13 20.67
N LYS A 368 -12.11 -12.84 19.81
CA LYS A 368 -13.39 -13.55 19.84
C LYS A 368 -13.21 -15.05 19.60
N SER A 369 -12.22 -15.42 18.81
CA SER A 369 -11.83 -16.81 18.55
C SER A 369 -10.32 -16.90 18.30
N PRO A 370 -9.64 -18.01 18.69
CA PRO A 370 -8.20 -18.12 18.49
C PRO A 370 -7.83 -18.06 17.00
N LEU A 371 -6.93 -17.14 16.65
CA LEU A 371 -6.46 -16.98 15.26
C LEU A 371 -5.64 -18.19 14.76
N SER A 372 -5.16 -19.05 15.67
CA SER A 372 -4.44 -20.29 15.35
C SER A 372 -5.27 -21.35 14.62
N HIS A 373 -6.60 -21.23 14.61
CA HIS A 373 -7.48 -22.14 13.86
C HIS A 373 -7.55 -21.84 12.36
N ILE A 374 -6.99 -20.72 11.90
CA ILE A 374 -6.97 -20.38 10.48
C ILE A 374 -6.06 -21.35 9.74
N GLN A 375 -6.68 -22.23 8.97
CA GLN A 375 -5.97 -23.14 8.09
C GLN A 375 -5.81 -22.49 6.72
N VAL A 376 -4.57 -22.46 6.22
CA VAL A 376 -4.27 -22.03 4.86
C VAL A 376 -4.24 -23.27 3.97
N PRO A 377 -5.17 -23.41 3.00
CA PRO A 377 -5.19 -24.57 2.13
C PRO A 377 -3.91 -24.68 1.27
N ARG A 378 -3.42 -25.90 1.09
CA ARG A 378 -2.39 -26.19 0.09
C ARG A 378 -3.01 -26.19 -1.30
N LEU A 379 -2.34 -25.57 -2.26
CA LEU A 379 -2.75 -25.57 -3.66
C LEU A 379 -2.36 -26.91 -4.32
N THR A 380 -3.30 -27.85 -4.36
CA THR A 380 -3.09 -29.22 -4.88
C THR A 380 -4.10 -29.54 -5.98
N GLY A 381 -4.03 -30.73 -6.60
CA GLY A 381 -5.05 -31.17 -7.57
C GLY A 381 -5.09 -30.38 -8.89
N TRP A 382 -3.96 -29.77 -9.26
CA TRP A 382 -3.82 -28.97 -10.48
C TRP A 382 -4.22 -29.74 -11.74
N LYS A 383 -5.00 -29.07 -12.59
CA LYS A 383 -5.39 -29.51 -13.93
C LYS A 383 -4.66 -28.72 -14.98
N TYR A 384 -4.16 -29.40 -15.99
CA TYR A 384 -3.33 -28.83 -17.05
C TYR A 384 -3.97 -28.98 -18.42
N ARG A 385 -3.82 -27.93 -19.25
CA ARG A 385 -4.10 -27.98 -20.68
C ARG A 385 -3.15 -27.08 -21.45
N ASP A 386 -2.77 -27.53 -22.64
CA ASP A 386 -2.03 -26.72 -23.61
C ASP A 386 -2.82 -25.45 -23.98
N SER A 387 -2.13 -24.32 -23.98
CA SER A 387 -2.70 -22.99 -24.27
C SER A 387 -1.96 -22.31 -25.43
N LEU A 388 -1.26 -23.09 -26.26
CA LEU A 388 -0.69 -22.65 -27.53
C LEU A 388 -1.05 -23.62 -28.68
N PRO A 389 -2.35 -23.92 -28.93
CA PRO A 389 -2.72 -24.76 -30.07
C PRO A 389 -2.32 -24.15 -31.42
N GLU A 390 -2.03 -22.85 -31.47
CA GLU A 390 -1.60 -22.11 -32.66
C GLU A 390 -0.38 -22.74 -33.37
N ILE A 391 0.53 -23.38 -32.63
CA ILE A 391 1.73 -24.00 -33.22
C ILE A 391 1.49 -25.45 -33.68
N GLN A 392 0.29 -26.00 -33.48
CA GLN A 392 -0.03 -27.37 -33.89
C GLN A 392 -0.28 -27.45 -35.40
N HIS A 393 0.11 -28.57 -36.01
CA HIS A 393 -0.13 -28.80 -37.42
C HIS A 393 -1.64 -28.80 -37.73
N GLY A 394 -2.06 -27.96 -38.70
CA GLY A 394 -3.45 -27.85 -39.10
C GLY A 394 -4.32 -26.97 -38.20
N PHE A 395 -3.72 -26.18 -37.30
CA PHE A 395 -4.44 -25.13 -36.59
C PHE A 395 -5.12 -24.17 -37.58
N ASP A 396 -6.42 -23.95 -37.40
CA ASP A 396 -7.21 -23.04 -38.24
C ASP A 396 -7.31 -21.65 -37.60
N ASP A 397 -6.65 -20.68 -38.22
CA ASP A 397 -6.69 -19.26 -37.87
C ASP A 397 -7.59 -18.44 -38.81
N SER A 398 -8.50 -19.07 -39.57
CA SER A 398 -9.43 -18.39 -40.46
C SER A 398 -10.32 -17.35 -39.76
N SER A 399 -10.58 -17.55 -38.47
CA SER A 399 -11.36 -16.64 -37.63
C SER A 399 -10.56 -15.46 -37.06
N TRP A 400 -9.23 -15.45 -37.22
CA TRP A 400 -8.38 -14.38 -36.68
C TRP A 400 -8.50 -13.10 -37.51
N THR A 401 -8.18 -11.97 -36.90
CA THR A 401 -8.18 -10.69 -37.60
C THR A 401 -7.03 -10.64 -38.59
N ILE A 402 -7.32 -10.37 -39.86
CA ILE A 402 -6.29 -10.15 -40.88
C ILE A 402 -5.61 -8.81 -40.60
N ALA A 403 -4.28 -8.84 -40.43
CA ALA A 403 -3.45 -7.68 -40.17
C ALA A 403 -2.98 -7.01 -41.47
N ASN A 404 -3.89 -6.30 -42.13
CA ASN A 404 -3.69 -5.69 -43.45
C ASN A 404 -3.69 -4.15 -43.46
N HIS A 405 -3.68 -3.48 -42.30
CA HIS A 405 -3.62 -2.02 -42.24
C HIS A 405 -2.31 -1.51 -42.87
N THR A 406 -2.39 -0.45 -43.66
CA THR A 406 -1.26 0.22 -44.33
C THR A 406 -0.98 1.62 -43.79
N SER A 407 -1.73 2.04 -42.77
CA SER A 407 -1.61 3.33 -42.09
C SER A 407 -1.87 3.17 -40.60
N THR A 408 -1.28 4.04 -39.78
CA THR A 408 -1.47 4.06 -38.32
C THR A 408 -1.42 5.50 -37.79
N ASN A 409 -2.07 5.74 -36.66
CA ASN A 409 -1.97 7.00 -35.92
C ASN A 409 -0.78 7.00 -34.93
N ILE A 410 -0.08 5.88 -34.80
CA ILE A 410 1.14 5.75 -34.01
C ILE A 410 2.30 6.44 -34.77
N PRO A 411 2.99 7.44 -34.19
CA PRO A 411 4.00 8.25 -34.90
C PRO A 411 5.34 7.53 -35.10
N TYR A 412 5.38 6.21 -34.86
CA TYR A 412 6.56 5.38 -34.97
C TYR A 412 6.39 4.44 -36.17
N PRO A 413 7.01 4.75 -37.33
CA PRO A 413 6.87 3.91 -38.51
C PRO A 413 7.54 2.54 -38.30
N PRO A 414 7.10 1.50 -39.03
CA PRO A 414 7.84 0.24 -39.10
C PRO A 414 9.26 0.45 -39.61
N TYR A 415 10.23 -0.33 -39.12
CA TYR A 415 11.63 -0.22 -39.51
C TYR A 415 11.92 -0.79 -40.90
N TYR A 416 11.39 -2.00 -41.16
CA TYR A 416 11.58 -2.72 -42.41
C TYR A 416 10.43 -3.71 -42.58
N ASN A 417 9.69 -3.59 -43.69
CA ASN A 417 8.64 -4.52 -44.11
C ASN A 417 8.11 -4.10 -45.50
N ASN A 418 6.93 -4.61 -45.88
CA ASN A 418 6.22 -4.28 -47.11
C ASN A 418 5.11 -3.20 -46.95
N GLY A 419 5.17 -2.35 -45.91
CA GLY A 419 4.20 -1.29 -45.62
C GLY A 419 3.01 -1.69 -44.74
N ARG A 420 2.96 -2.93 -44.24
CA ARG A 420 1.93 -3.40 -43.29
C ARG A 420 2.20 -2.91 -41.87
N ILE A 421 1.14 -2.58 -41.14
CA ILE A 421 1.19 -2.23 -39.73
C ILE A 421 0.84 -3.46 -38.89
N LEU A 422 1.73 -3.88 -37.99
CA LEU A 422 1.51 -4.98 -37.05
C LEU A 422 1.56 -4.47 -35.60
N TYR A 423 0.74 -3.46 -35.31
CA TYR A 423 0.61 -2.87 -33.97
C TYR A 423 -0.73 -3.27 -33.37
N GLY A 424 -0.73 -3.91 -32.19
CA GLY A 424 -1.91 -4.54 -31.61
C GLY A 424 -3.09 -3.56 -31.44
N CYS A 425 -2.80 -2.32 -31.01
CA CYS A 425 -3.82 -1.30 -30.82
C CYS A 425 -4.55 -0.89 -32.10
N ASP A 426 -3.90 -0.95 -33.27
CA ASP A 426 -4.55 -0.67 -34.55
C ASP A 426 -5.62 -1.73 -34.89
N TYR A 427 -5.57 -2.90 -34.26
CA TYR A 427 -6.51 -4.01 -34.45
C TYR A 427 -7.42 -4.28 -33.25
N GLY A 428 -7.47 -3.39 -32.26
CA GLY A 428 -8.32 -3.60 -31.09
C GLY A 428 -7.64 -4.28 -29.89
N PHE A 429 -6.34 -4.56 -29.96
CA PHE A 429 -5.61 -5.38 -28.99
C PHE A 429 -4.47 -4.57 -28.33
N CYS A 430 -4.80 -3.81 -27.28
CA CYS A 430 -3.85 -2.92 -26.60
C CYS A 430 -3.27 -3.48 -25.30
N GLU A 431 -3.76 -4.63 -24.85
CA GLU A 431 -3.56 -5.12 -23.49
C GLU A 431 -3.01 -6.54 -23.50
N ASN A 432 -2.08 -6.82 -22.58
CA ASN A 432 -1.51 -8.14 -22.35
C ASN A 432 -0.99 -8.83 -23.63
N VAL A 433 -0.86 -10.15 -23.59
CA VAL A 433 -0.24 -10.93 -24.66
C VAL A 433 -1.04 -10.79 -25.96
N VAL A 434 -0.35 -10.54 -27.07
CA VAL A 434 -0.91 -10.54 -28.43
C VAL A 434 -0.15 -11.57 -29.26
N LEU A 435 -0.87 -12.36 -30.04
CA LEU A 435 -0.29 -13.36 -30.94
C LEU A 435 -0.37 -12.87 -32.39
N TRP A 436 0.69 -13.15 -33.14
CA TRP A 436 0.83 -12.81 -34.55
C TRP A 436 1.16 -14.06 -35.35
N ARG A 437 0.57 -14.20 -36.55
CA ARG A 437 0.80 -15.33 -37.46
C ARG A 437 1.07 -14.83 -38.87
N GLY A 438 2.29 -15.05 -39.36
CA GLY A 438 2.74 -14.63 -40.69
C GLY A 438 2.82 -15.83 -41.63
N HIS A 439 1.95 -15.85 -42.64
CA HIS A 439 1.85 -16.91 -43.65
C HIS A 439 2.75 -16.60 -44.85
N PHE A 440 3.48 -17.59 -45.34
CA PHE A 440 4.28 -17.48 -46.54
C PHE A 440 4.36 -18.83 -47.27
N MET A 441 4.36 -18.75 -48.60
CA MET A 441 4.56 -19.91 -49.46
C MET A 441 6.05 -20.13 -49.65
N ALA A 442 6.59 -21.21 -49.07
CA ALA A 442 8.03 -21.42 -49.07
C ALA A 442 8.56 -21.90 -50.43
N THR A 443 9.65 -21.30 -50.90
CA THR A 443 10.42 -21.78 -52.06
C THR A 443 11.41 -22.88 -51.69
N GLY A 444 11.74 -23.01 -50.40
CA GLY A 444 12.77 -23.90 -49.88
C GLY A 444 14.15 -23.25 -49.76
N GLU A 445 14.29 -21.99 -50.14
CA GLU A 445 15.54 -21.23 -49.99
C GLU A 445 15.65 -20.52 -48.64
N GLU A 446 14.52 -20.28 -47.97
CA GLU A 446 14.43 -19.53 -46.72
C GLU A 446 15.27 -20.17 -45.61
N GLN A 447 16.14 -19.38 -44.96
CA GLN A 447 16.95 -19.86 -43.83
C GLN A 447 16.63 -19.14 -42.51
N SER A 448 15.95 -17.99 -42.57
CA SER A 448 15.65 -17.23 -41.37
C SER A 448 14.55 -16.19 -41.54
N VAL A 449 13.99 -15.76 -40.40
CA VAL A 449 13.15 -14.57 -40.30
C VAL A 449 13.82 -13.53 -39.41
N ASN A 450 13.91 -12.30 -39.87
CA ASN A 450 14.32 -11.16 -39.05
C ASN A 450 13.06 -10.46 -38.51
N LEU A 451 13.01 -10.26 -37.20
CA LEU A 451 11.87 -9.63 -36.52
C LEU A 451 12.36 -8.52 -35.59
N SER A 452 11.68 -7.37 -35.66
CA SER A 452 11.75 -6.33 -34.65
C SER A 452 10.42 -6.26 -33.91
N VAL A 453 10.44 -6.50 -32.60
CA VAL A 453 9.24 -6.65 -31.77
C VAL A 453 9.32 -5.69 -30.58
N ASN A 454 8.20 -5.05 -30.25
CA ASN A 454 8.02 -4.18 -29.08
C ASN A 454 6.91 -4.75 -28.18
N GLY A 455 7.16 -4.75 -26.88
CA GLY A 455 6.15 -5.09 -25.87
C GLY A 455 6.19 -4.20 -24.63
N GLY A 456 6.90 -3.07 -24.69
CA GLY A 456 7.22 -2.26 -23.53
C GLY A 456 8.40 -2.82 -22.72
N GLN A 457 8.95 -2.00 -21.83
CA GLN A 457 10.11 -2.36 -21.02
C GLN A 457 9.95 -3.74 -20.35
N ASN A 458 10.99 -4.59 -20.43
CA ASN A 458 11.04 -5.92 -19.79
C ASN A 458 10.05 -6.96 -20.35
N PHE A 459 9.53 -6.80 -21.58
CA PHE A 459 8.69 -7.80 -22.23
C PHE A 459 9.48 -9.04 -22.68
N ALA A 460 8.77 -10.06 -23.18
CA ALA A 460 9.37 -11.14 -23.95
C ALA A 460 8.56 -11.40 -25.21
N ALA A 461 9.22 -12.04 -26.17
CA ALA A 461 8.55 -12.67 -27.29
C ALA A 461 9.12 -14.07 -27.55
N SER A 462 8.30 -14.96 -28.10
CA SER A 462 8.69 -16.31 -28.49
C SER A 462 8.22 -16.58 -29.91
N VAL A 463 9.05 -17.25 -30.70
CA VAL A 463 8.85 -17.42 -32.13
C VAL A 463 8.91 -18.90 -32.50
N TRP A 464 7.94 -19.34 -33.30
CA TRP A 464 7.88 -20.66 -33.91
C TRP A 464 7.76 -20.53 -35.42
N LEU A 465 8.37 -21.48 -36.13
CA LEU A 465 8.04 -21.80 -37.51
C LEU A 465 7.22 -23.07 -37.50
N ASN A 466 5.96 -23.02 -37.92
CA ASN A 466 5.03 -24.15 -37.82
C ASN A 466 4.99 -24.65 -36.36
N ASN A 467 5.43 -25.89 -36.13
CA ASN A 467 5.54 -26.52 -34.81
C ASN A 467 6.96 -26.46 -34.21
N ASP A 468 7.94 -25.91 -34.91
CA ASP A 468 9.34 -25.82 -34.48
C ASP A 468 9.59 -24.53 -33.71
N PHE A 469 9.98 -24.67 -32.44
CA PHE A 469 10.43 -23.54 -31.63
C PHE A 469 11.75 -23.00 -32.16
N LEU A 470 11.78 -21.72 -32.54
CA LEU A 470 13.00 -21.07 -33.01
C LEU A 470 13.81 -20.55 -31.83
N ASN A 471 13.25 -19.58 -31.11
CA ASN A 471 13.81 -19.05 -29.88
C ASN A 471 12.80 -18.13 -29.17
N SER A 472 13.12 -17.77 -27.92
CA SER A 472 12.53 -16.60 -27.27
C SER A 472 13.56 -15.51 -27.11
N TYR A 473 13.07 -14.28 -27.08
CA TYR A 473 13.86 -13.13 -26.75
C TYR A 473 13.32 -12.51 -25.46
N THR A 474 14.21 -12.32 -24.50
CA THR A 474 13.95 -11.58 -23.25
C THR A 474 14.99 -10.50 -23.13
N ILE A 475 14.57 -9.28 -22.83
CA ILE A 475 15.51 -8.18 -22.58
C ILE A 475 15.14 -7.47 -21.30
N SER A 476 16.16 -7.18 -20.50
CA SER A 476 16.04 -6.36 -19.30
C SER A 476 16.27 -4.90 -19.68
N ASN A 477 15.42 -4.00 -19.19
CA ASN A 477 15.52 -2.56 -19.39
C ASN A 477 15.49 -2.09 -20.85
N ALA A 478 14.84 -2.83 -21.74
CA ALA A 478 14.51 -2.35 -23.08
C ALA A 478 13.06 -2.68 -23.44
N GLU A 479 12.47 -1.87 -24.31
CA GLU A 479 11.09 -1.99 -24.78
C GLU A 479 10.95 -2.80 -26.08
N GLU A 480 12.07 -3.02 -26.76
CA GLU A 480 12.12 -3.51 -28.13
C GLU A 480 13.41 -4.26 -28.42
N PHE A 481 13.34 -5.19 -29.38
CA PHE A 481 14.52 -5.83 -29.96
C PHE A 481 14.43 -5.95 -31.47
N ASN A 482 15.55 -6.32 -32.10
CA ASN A 482 15.66 -6.73 -33.49
C ASN A 482 16.54 -7.98 -33.56
N GLN A 483 15.99 -9.09 -34.05
CA GLN A 483 16.65 -10.39 -33.99
C GLN A 483 16.33 -11.25 -35.22
N THR A 484 17.37 -11.87 -35.77
CA THR A 484 17.24 -12.93 -36.77
C THR A 484 17.07 -14.28 -36.08
N PHE A 485 16.02 -15.01 -36.47
CA PHE A 485 15.70 -16.36 -36.01
C PHE A 485 15.97 -17.33 -37.16
N ALA A 486 16.97 -18.18 -36.99
CA ALA A 486 17.33 -19.20 -37.98
C ALA A 486 16.31 -20.34 -37.98
N PHE A 487 15.99 -20.86 -39.17
CA PHE A 487 15.12 -22.00 -39.34
C PHE A 487 15.91 -23.31 -39.16
N PRO A 488 15.42 -24.25 -38.35
CA PRO A 488 16.02 -25.58 -38.25
C PRO A 488 16.01 -26.30 -39.60
N ALA A 489 17.03 -27.12 -39.84
CA ALA A 489 17.09 -27.94 -41.04
C ALA A 489 15.85 -28.84 -41.15
N GLY A 490 15.13 -28.75 -42.27
CA GLY A 490 13.92 -29.54 -42.52
C GLY A 490 12.61 -28.99 -41.95
N ALA A 491 12.63 -27.84 -41.26
CA ALA A 491 11.43 -27.21 -40.72
C ALA A 491 10.53 -26.57 -41.79
N ILE A 492 11.11 -26.21 -42.93
CA ILE A 492 10.41 -25.58 -44.06
C ILE A 492 9.65 -26.62 -44.89
N MET A 493 8.37 -26.36 -45.12
CA MET A 493 7.54 -27.14 -46.03
C MET A 493 7.54 -26.50 -47.43
N THR A 494 8.47 -26.90 -48.29
CA THR A 494 8.60 -26.36 -49.67
C THR A 494 7.31 -26.52 -50.48
N GLY A 495 6.91 -25.46 -51.18
CA GLY A 495 5.72 -25.42 -52.02
C GLY A 495 4.40 -25.41 -51.24
N LYS A 496 4.45 -25.29 -49.91
CA LYS A 496 3.29 -25.23 -49.02
C LYS A 496 3.30 -23.94 -48.20
N ASP A 497 2.15 -23.66 -47.59
CA ASP A 497 2.03 -22.59 -46.62
C ASP A 497 2.83 -22.93 -45.35
N ASN A 498 3.64 -21.98 -44.90
CA ASN A 498 4.40 -22.04 -43.66
C ASN A 498 4.02 -20.83 -42.82
N VAL A 499 4.04 -20.99 -41.50
CA VAL A 499 3.56 -19.95 -40.58
C VAL A 499 4.59 -19.61 -39.52
N ILE A 500 4.96 -18.34 -39.44
CA ILE A 500 5.68 -17.79 -38.29
C ILE A 500 4.65 -17.39 -37.22
N THR A 501 4.68 -18.06 -36.06
CA THR A 501 3.87 -17.68 -34.90
C THR A 501 4.73 -16.91 -33.91
N VAL A 502 4.29 -15.70 -33.53
CA VAL A 502 4.95 -14.85 -32.54
C VAL A 502 4.00 -14.61 -31.37
N ILE A 503 4.43 -14.97 -30.17
CA ILE A 503 3.78 -14.55 -28.92
C ILE A 503 4.50 -13.30 -28.45
N GLN A 504 3.79 -12.20 -28.23
CA GLN A 504 4.35 -10.93 -27.76
C GLN A 504 3.69 -10.53 -26.45
N ASP A 505 4.45 -10.47 -25.35
CA ASP A 505 3.96 -9.90 -24.09
C ASP A 505 3.81 -8.39 -24.22
N ASN A 506 2.77 -7.83 -23.61
CA ASN A 506 2.61 -6.39 -23.46
C ASN A 506 2.66 -6.05 -21.97
N MET A 507 3.70 -5.32 -21.58
CA MET A 507 3.96 -4.92 -20.19
C MET A 507 3.19 -3.67 -19.76
N GLY A 508 2.24 -3.21 -20.58
CA GLY A 508 1.48 -1.97 -20.39
C GLY A 508 1.86 -0.92 -21.44
N LEU A 509 1.09 0.16 -21.49
CA LEU A 509 1.40 1.32 -22.32
C LEU A 509 2.20 2.33 -21.51
N ASP A 510 3.10 3.04 -22.18
CA ASP A 510 4.01 3.97 -21.51
C ASP A 510 3.28 5.22 -20.99
N GLU A 511 3.79 5.79 -19.91
CA GLU A 511 3.35 7.10 -19.45
C GLU A 511 3.71 8.18 -20.49
N ASN A 512 2.93 9.26 -20.54
CA ASN A 512 3.33 10.42 -21.33
C ASN A 512 4.28 11.31 -20.51
N GLY A 513 5.58 11.16 -20.74
CA GLY A 513 6.57 12.11 -20.23
C GLY A 513 6.45 13.49 -20.90
N TYR A 514 7.10 14.50 -20.31
CA TYR A 514 7.20 15.84 -20.91
C TYR A 514 8.09 15.87 -22.17
N ASN A 515 8.92 14.85 -22.43
CA ASN A 515 9.75 14.68 -23.64
C ASN A 515 10.29 13.24 -23.79
N PRO A 516 10.35 12.67 -25.03
CA PRO A 516 9.80 13.19 -26.28
C PRO A 516 8.25 13.13 -26.29
N PRO A 517 7.57 13.91 -27.15
CA PRO A 517 6.12 13.84 -27.26
C PRO A 517 5.66 12.49 -27.85
N ASN A 518 4.51 12.00 -27.41
CA ASN A 518 3.85 10.77 -27.88
C ASN A 518 4.49 9.44 -27.43
N VAL A 519 5.30 9.41 -26.35
CA VAL A 519 5.80 8.13 -25.79
C VAL A 519 4.66 7.19 -25.41
N LEU A 520 3.51 7.72 -24.95
CA LEU A 520 2.30 6.93 -24.69
C LEU A 520 1.78 6.15 -25.92
N LYS A 521 2.14 6.61 -27.12
CA LYS A 521 1.80 5.97 -28.40
C LYS A 521 2.91 5.04 -28.90
N SER A 522 3.87 4.67 -28.05
CA SER A 522 4.86 3.63 -28.37
C SER A 522 4.11 2.38 -28.86
N PRO A 523 4.53 1.78 -29.98
CA PRO A 523 3.82 0.63 -30.54
C PRO A 523 3.95 -0.58 -29.59
N ARG A 524 3.02 -1.52 -29.72
CA ARG A 524 3.11 -2.88 -29.16
C ARG A 524 2.82 -3.85 -30.29
N GLY A 525 3.72 -4.79 -30.56
CA GLY A 525 3.63 -5.71 -31.70
C GLY A 525 4.93 -5.78 -32.50
N ILE A 526 4.84 -5.98 -33.81
CA ILE A 526 5.99 -6.22 -34.70
C ILE A 526 6.27 -4.95 -35.52
N ARG A 527 7.38 -4.29 -35.28
CA ARG A 527 7.83 -3.10 -36.01
C ARG A 527 8.68 -3.40 -37.24
N GLY A 528 9.19 -4.61 -37.38
CA GLY A 528 9.92 -5.00 -38.58
C GLY A 528 9.81 -6.50 -38.79
N PHE A 529 9.65 -6.93 -40.03
CA PHE A 529 9.63 -8.34 -40.39
C PHE A 529 10.13 -8.54 -41.82
N GLN A 530 10.97 -9.55 -42.01
CA GLN A 530 11.50 -9.91 -43.32
C GLN A 530 12.04 -11.35 -43.31
N LEU A 531 11.69 -12.14 -44.33
CA LEU A 531 12.41 -13.39 -44.64
C LEU A 531 13.72 -13.04 -45.34
N ASP A 532 14.78 -13.78 -45.05
CA ASP A 532 16.09 -13.54 -45.65
C ASP A 532 16.11 -13.73 -47.18
N THR A 533 15.41 -14.77 -47.64
CA THR A 533 15.22 -15.18 -49.03
C THR A 533 13.81 -15.77 -49.19
N GLY A 534 13.42 -16.24 -50.39
CA GLY A 534 12.17 -17.00 -50.58
C GLY A 534 10.84 -16.22 -50.72
N GLY A 535 10.89 -14.89 -50.78
CA GLY A 535 9.72 -14.05 -51.14
C GLY A 535 9.01 -13.42 -49.94
N PRO A 536 7.91 -12.66 -50.17
CA PRO A 536 7.23 -11.91 -49.11
C PRO A 536 6.23 -12.77 -48.32
N PHE A 537 5.93 -12.37 -47.08
CA PHE A 537 4.76 -12.88 -46.36
C PHE A 537 3.47 -12.58 -47.14
N ALA A 538 2.70 -13.62 -47.44
CA ALA A 538 1.41 -13.52 -48.12
C ALA A 538 0.40 -12.76 -47.26
N GLU A 539 0.28 -13.14 -45.98
CA GLU A 539 -0.69 -12.57 -45.05
C GLU A 539 -0.11 -12.55 -43.62
N TRP A 540 -0.55 -11.58 -42.82
CA TRP A 540 -0.39 -11.60 -41.38
C TRP A 540 -1.76 -11.64 -40.73
N LYS A 541 -1.89 -12.37 -39.62
CA LYS A 541 -3.06 -12.38 -38.75
C LYS A 541 -2.67 -12.04 -37.32
N VAL A 542 -3.62 -11.49 -36.58
CA VAL A 542 -3.44 -11.06 -35.20
C VAL A 542 -4.61 -11.49 -34.33
N GLN A 543 -4.29 -11.89 -33.10
CA GLN A 543 -5.25 -12.23 -32.08
C GLN A 543 -4.77 -11.74 -30.71
N GLY A 544 -5.49 -10.79 -30.14
CA GLY A 544 -5.42 -10.48 -28.70
C GLY A 544 -6.58 -11.10 -27.94
N LYS A 545 -7.03 -10.44 -26.88
CA LYS A 545 -8.23 -10.86 -26.13
C LYS A 545 -9.47 -10.92 -27.01
N VAL A 546 -10.44 -11.74 -26.61
CA VAL A 546 -11.72 -11.88 -27.31
C VAL A 546 -12.42 -10.52 -27.44
N GLY A 547 -12.88 -10.18 -28.65
CA GLY A 547 -13.63 -8.96 -28.94
C GLY A 547 -12.84 -7.65 -28.90
N GLY A 548 -11.54 -7.69 -28.60
CA GLY A 548 -10.70 -6.49 -28.47
C GLY A 548 -11.17 -5.51 -27.39
N TYR A 549 -10.65 -4.28 -27.38
CA TYR A 549 -10.97 -3.28 -26.35
C TYR A 549 -12.41 -2.73 -26.43
N ASN A 550 -13.13 -2.98 -27.52
CA ASN A 550 -14.53 -2.54 -27.68
C ASN A 550 -15.53 -3.60 -27.20
N ASN A 551 -15.37 -4.85 -27.65
CA ASN A 551 -16.39 -5.89 -27.53
C ASN A 551 -15.99 -7.04 -26.59
N PHE A 552 -15.01 -6.84 -25.71
CA PHE A 552 -14.62 -7.83 -24.71
C PHE A 552 -15.80 -8.27 -23.83
N PRO A 553 -15.96 -9.57 -23.53
CA PRO A 553 -17.15 -10.09 -22.85
C PRO A 553 -17.18 -9.83 -21.34
N ASP A 554 -16.04 -9.84 -20.66
CA ASP A 554 -15.98 -9.63 -19.21
C ASP A 554 -16.05 -8.15 -18.83
N LYS A 555 -17.27 -7.64 -18.67
CA LYS A 555 -17.52 -6.24 -18.30
C LYS A 555 -17.31 -5.94 -16.81
N VAL A 556 -17.23 -6.96 -15.95
CA VAL A 556 -17.04 -6.77 -14.51
C VAL A 556 -15.56 -6.56 -14.20
N ARG A 557 -14.69 -7.42 -14.75
CA ARG A 557 -13.23 -7.31 -14.57
C ARG A 557 -12.60 -6.29 -15.52
N GLY A 558 -13.35 -5.86 -16.53
CA GLY A 558 -12.98 -4.74 -17.37
C GLY A 558 -11.95 -5.07 -18.43
N VAL A 559 -11.58 -4.04 -19.20
CA VAL A 559 -10.88 -4.18 -20.48
C VAL A 559 -9.45 -4.73 -20.33
N LEU A 560 -8.77 -4.52 -19.21
CA LEU A 560 -7.37 -4.87 -19.03
C LEU A 560 -7.15 -6.30 -18.52
N ASN A 561 -8.18 -6.94 -17.94
CA ASN A 561 -8.01 -8.19 -17.18
C ASN A 561 -7.49 -9.37 -18.02
N GLU A 562 -7.83 -9.43 -19.30
CA GLU A 562 -7.53 -10.55 -20.19
C GLU A 562 -6.56 -10.14 -21.31
N GLY A 563 -5.66 -11.06 -21.65
CA GLY A 563 -4.85 -11.04 -22.85
C GLY A 563 -5.33 -12.02 -23.91
N GLY A 564 -4.44 -12.27 -24.87
CA GLY A 564 -4.69 -13.08 -26.04
C GLY A 564 -4.29 -14.54 -25.91
N LEU A 565 -3.80 -15.06 -24.78
CA LEU A 565 -3.48 -16.50 -24.69
C LEU A 565 -4.73 -17.35 -24.91
N PHE A 566 -4.61 -18.52 -25.56
CA PHE A 566 -5.77 -19.35 -25.92
C PHE A 566 -6.68 -19.64 -24.70
N GLY A 567 -6.08 -19.97 -23.55
CA GLY A 567 -6.83 -20.21 -22.32
C GLY A 567 -7.56 -18.98 -21.77
N GLU A 568 -6.99 -17.77 -21.92
CA GLU A 568 -7.69 -16.52 -21.59
C GLU A 568 -8.86 -16.30 -22.54
N ARG A 569 -8.66 -16.49 -23.85
CA ARG A 569 -9.73 -16.35 -24.86
C ARG A 569 -10.90 -17.30 -24.59
N LYS A 570 -10.60 -18.53 -24.18
CA LYS A 570 -11.62 -19.53 -23.77
C LYS A 570 -12.17 -19.31 -22.35
N GLY A 571 -11.62 -18.37 -21.59
CA GLY A 571 -12.08 -18.05 -20.22
C GLY A 571 -11.72 -19.10 -19.17
N TRP A 572 -10.65 -19.88 -19.37
CA TRP A 572 -10.24 -20.96 -18.47
C TRP A 572 -9.87 -20.47 -17.05
N HIS A 573 -9.56 -19.19 -16.88
CA HIS A 573 -9.32 -18.58 -15.57
C HIS A 573 -10.61 -18.29 -14.78
N LEU A 574 -11.79 -18.34 -15.43
CA LEU A 574 -13.05 -17.95 -14.80
C LEU A 574 -13.55 -19.04 -13.84
N PRO A 575 -14.21 -18.66 -12.73
CA PRO A 575 -14.89 -19.62 -11.85
C PRO A 575 -15.86 -20.51 -12.61
N SER A 576 -16.07 -21.73 -12.15
CA SER A 576 -17.01 -22.70 -12.73
C SER A 576 -16.68 -23.23 -14.13
N PHE A 577 -15.55 -22.86 -14.75
CA PHE A 577 -15.08 -23.54 -15.97
C PHE A 577 -14.78 -25.02 -15.67
N SER A 578 -15.26 -25.94 -16.52
CA SER A 578 -15.06 -27.38 -16.29
C SER A 578 -13.68 -27.84 -16.76
N THR A 579 -12.88 -28.33 -15.83
CA THR A 579 -11.55 -28.94 -16.07
C THR A 579 -11.57 -30.47 -15.97
N SER A 580 -12.77 -31.07 -15.96
CA SER A 580 -12.95 -32.52 -15.78
C SER A 580 -12.24 -33.38 -16.83
N THR A 581 -12.09 -32.87 -18.06
CA THR A 581 -11.43 -33.54 -19.18
C THR A 581 -9.93 -33.22 -19.30
N TRP A 582 -9.40 -32.40 -18.39
CA TRP A 582 -8.01 -31.96 -18.44
C TRP A 582 -7.07 -32.97 -17.78
N GLU A 583 -5.81 -32.95 -18.20
CA GLU A 583 -4.74 -33.74 -17.59
C GLU A 583 -4.54 -33.32 -16.13
N THR A 584 -4.25 -34.29 -15.26
CA THR A 584 -3.83 -33.98 -13.88
C THR A 584 -2.32 -33.82 -13.89
N ARG A 585 -1.82 -32.62 -13.56
CA ARG A 585 -0.39 -32.32 -13.58
C ARG A 585 -0.05 -31.27 -12.52
N PRO A 586 0.90 -31.55 -11.60
CA PRO A 586 1.38 -30.55 -10.64
C PRO A 586 1.99 -29.33 -11.33
N LEU A 587 1.75 -28.13 -10.78
CA LEU A 587 2.33 -26.88 -11.31
C LEU A 587 3.88 -26.93 -11.36
N LEU A 588 4.51 -27.55 -10.35
CA LEU A 588 5.96 -27.68 -10.23
C LEU A 588 6.62 -28.50 -11.36
N GLU A 589 5.85 -29.32 -12.08
CA GLU A 589 6.35 -30.08 -13.23
C GLU A 589 6.40 -29.24 -14.51
N GLY A 590 5.88 -28.00 -14.49
CA GLY A 590 5.91 -27.09 -15.63
C GLY A 590 5.23 -27.67 -16.87
N LEU A 591 5.65 -27.24 -18.06
CA LEU A 591 5.09 -27.72 -19.33
C LEU A 591 5.71 -29.07 -19.74
N PRO A 592 4.95 -29.99 -20.36
CA PRO A 592 5.47 -31.29 -20.80
C PRO A 592 6.47 -31.21 -21.97
N ASN A 593 6.37 -30.19 -22.83
CA ASN A 593 7.10 -30.10 -24.10
C ASN A 593 8.12 -28.95 -24.17
N GLY A 594 8.61 -28.43 -23.04
CA GLY A 594 9.59 -27.34 -23.04
C GLY A 594 8.97 -25.97 -23.36
N ALA A 595 9.43 -25.30 -24.41
CA ALA A 595 8.95 -23.97 -24.79
C ALA A 595 7.49 -24.01 -25.25
N GLY A 596 6.67 -23.06 -24.78
CA GLY A 596 5.25 -23.00 -25.11
C GLY A 596 4.44 -22.31 -24.03
N VAL A 597 3.12 -22.45 -24.10
CA VAL A 597 2.19 -21.89 -23.10
C VAL A 597 1.23 -22.96 -22.63
N GLY A 598 1.07 -23.08 -21.31
CA GLY A 598 0.11 -23.98 -20.69
C GLY A 598 -0.70 -23.29 -19.61
N PHE A 599 -1.90 -23.81 -19.35
CA PHE A 599 -2.79 -23.30 -18.33
C PHE A 599 -2.96 -24.33 -17.22
N PHE A 600 -2.75 -23.91 -15.98
CA PHE A 600 -2.94 -24.73 -14.78
C PHE A 600 -4.11 -24.17 -13.99
N VAL A 601 -5.06 -25.01 -13.58
CA VAL A 601 -6.22 -24.60 -12.79
C VAL A 601 -6.38 -25.50 -11.58
N THR A 602 -6.63 -24.92 -10.42
CA THR A 602 -7.05 -25.63 -9.21
C THR A 602 -8.14 -24.86 -8.47
N THR A 603 -8.76 -25.51 -7.49
CA THR A 603 -9.75 -24.89 -6.59
C THR A 603 -9.48 -25.28 -5.15
N PHE A 604 -9.80 -24.38 -4.22
CA PHE A 604 -9.79 -24.65 -2.78
C PHE A 604 -10.92 -23.89 -2.11
N ASP A 605 -11.30 -24.29 -0.91
CA ASP A 605 -12.34 -23.63 -0.12
C ASP A 605 -11.71 -22.85 1.05
N LEU A 606 -12.27 -21.68 1.34
CA LEU A 606 -12.01 -20.92 2.57
C LEU A 606 -13.29 -20.86 3.40
N ASN A 607 -13.11 -20.82 4.72
CA ASN A 607 -14.18 -20.57 5.68
C ASN A 607 -13.63 -19.78 6.86
N LEU A 608 -13.44 -18.47 6.67
CA LEU A 608 -12.90 -17.55 7.66
C LEU A 608 -14.03 -16.67 8.16
N GLN A 609 -14.15 -16.44 9.47
CA GLN A 609 -15.21 -15.59 10.03
C GLN A 609 -14.67 -14.70 11.13
N GLY A 610 -15.10 -13.43 11.13
CA GLY A 610 -14.75 -12.47 12.18
C GLY A 610 -13.30 -12.03 12.21
N VAL A 611 -12.57 -12.21 11.10
CA VAL A 611 -11.16 -11.84 10.97
C VAL A 611 -10.91 -11.10 9.66
N ASP A 612 -9.92 -10.20 9.63
CA ASP A 612 -9.29 -9.74 8.40
C ASP A 612 -7.99 -10.54 8.21
N ALA A 613 -8.07 -11.56 7.34
CA ALA A 613 -6.97 -12.48 7.07
C ALA A 613 -6.23 -12.04 5.79
N MET A 614 -5.10 -11.38 5.92
CA MET A 614 -4.36 -10.84 4.79
C MET A 614 -3.60 -11.95 4.08
N MET A 615 -4.00 -12.31 2.86
CA MET A 615 -3.43 -13.43 2.11
C MET A 615 -2.66 -12.99 0.87
N SER A 616 -1.64 -13.78 0.52
CA SER A 616 -0.87 -13.65 -0.71
C SER A 616 -0.68 -14.98 -1.40
N PHE A 617 -0.58 -14.94 -2.73
CA PHE A 617 -0.02 -16.03 -3.51
C PHE A 617 1.49 -15.79 -3.69
N THR A 618 2.31 -16.74 -3.28
CA THR A 618 3.77 -16.61 -3.28
C THR A 618 4.41 -17.69 -4.14
N PHE A 619 5.16 -17.27 -5.15
CA PHE A 619 6.09 -18.11 -5.87
C PHE A 619 7.32 -18.32 -4.98
N THR A 620 7.53 -19.54 -4.49
CA THR A 620 8.56 -19.84 -3.49
C THR A 620 9.88 -20.31 -4.10
N GLU A 621 9.90 -20.58 -5.41
CA GLU A 621 11.13 -20.89 -6.12
C GLU A 621 12.03 -19.65 -6.27
N ALA A 622 13.34 -19.88 -6.33
CA ALA A 622 14.29 -18.80 -6.56
C ALA A 622 14.09 -18.14 -7.95
N LEU A 623 14.39 -16.84 -8.04
CA LEU A 623 14.48 -16.13 -9.32
C LEU A 623 15.53 -16.78 -10.24
N GLY A 624 15.34 -16.68 -11.55
CA GLY A 624 16.31 -17.12 -12.56
C GLY A 624 15.75 -18.11 -13.58
N GLN A 625 14.58 -18.71 -13.32
CA GLN A 625 13.95 -19.63 -14.27
C GLN A 625 13.32 -18.90 -15.45
N THR A 626 13.51 -19.40 -16.67
CA THR A 626 13.12 -18.73 -17.92
C THR A 626 11.64 -18.93 -18.26
N TYR A 627 10.74 -18.38 -17.45
CA TYR A 627 9.30 -18.42 -17.70
C TYR A 627 8.61 -17.09 -17.35
N ARG A 628 7.41 -16.89 -17.91
CA ARG A 628 6.44 -15.90 -17.45
C ARG A 628 5.22 -16.62 -16.90
N ALA A 629 4.63 -16.08 -15.83
CA ALA A 629 3.36 -16.57 -15.32
C ALA A 629 2.34 -15.45 -15.12
N PHE A 630 1.09 -15.74 -15.47
CA PHE A 630 -0.05 -14.87 -15.26
C PHE A 630 -0.97 -15.54 -14.23
N LEU A 631 -1.03 -14.97 -13.04
CA LEU A 631 -1.82 -15.47 -11.91
C LEU A 631 -3.23 -14.89 -11.99
N PHE A 632 -4.22 -15.76 -11.98
CA PHE A 632 -5.63 -15.41 -11.87
C PHE A 632 -6.24 -16.00 -10.60
N VAL A 633 -7.00 -15.19 -9.87
CA VAL A 633 -7.76 -15.62 -8.68
C VAL A 633 -9.21 -15.23 -8.88
N ASN A 634 -10.07 -16.24 -8.93
CA ASN A 634 -11.48 -16.10 -9.28
C ASN A 634 -11.71 -15.28 -10.57
N GLY A 635 -10.84 -15.48 -11.56
CA GLY A 635 -10.87 -14.78 -12.85
C GLY A 635 -10.19 -13.41 -12.87
N TRP A 636 -9.87 -12.80 -11.73
CA TRP A 636 -9.11 -11.54 -11.67
C TRP A 636 -7.63 -11.81 -11.87
N MET A 637 -7.01 -11.14 -12.84
CA MET A 637 -5.58 -11.22 -13.07
C MET A 637 -4.85 -10.46 -11.95
N MET A 638 -4.24 -11.20 -11.03
CA MET A 638 -3.63 -10.70 -9.79
C MET A 638 -2.10 -10.73 -9.80
N GLY A 639 -1.46 -11.04 -10.93
CA GLY A 639 0.00 -11.05 -10.99
C GLY A 639 0.61 -11.41 -12.33
N LYS A 640 1.63 -10.63 -12.75
CA LYS A 640 2.63 -11.05 -13.75
C LYS A 640 3.92 -11.42 -13.02
N ARG A 641 4.29 -12.69 -13.06
CA ARG A 641 5.56 -13.20 -12.54
C ARG A 641 6.54 -13.35 -13.71
N VAL A 642 7.66 -12.63 -13.66
CA VAL A 642 8.75 -12.78 -14.65
C VAL A 642 9.88 -13.59 -14.01
N GLY A 643 9.86 -14.90 -14.24
CA GLY A 643 10.69 -15.94 -13.60
C GLY A 643 12.16 -15.57 -13.45
N ASN A 644 12.73 -15.07 -14.54
CA ASN A 644 14.14 -14.77 -14.76
C ASN A 644 14.54 -13.32 -14.42
N LEU A 645 13.59 -12.46 -14.02
CA LEU A 645 13.86 -11.04 -13.74
C LEU A 645 13.41 -10.60 -12.34
N GLY A 646 12.19 -10.94 -11.94
CA GLY A 646 11.60 -10.46 -10.69
C GLY A 646 11.26 -8.96 -10.72
N PRO A 647 11.28 -8.25 -9.57
CA PRO A 647 11.59 -8.75 -8.23
C PRO A 647 10.39 -9.41 -7.53
N GLN A 648 9.17 -9.27 -8.06
CA GLN A 648 7.97 -9.70 -7.37
C GLN A 648 7.78 -11.22 -7.43
N ALA A 649 7.71 -11.84 -6.25
CA ALA A 649 7.36 -13.25 -6.07
C ALA A 649 6.08 -13.42 -5.22
N LYS A 650 5.68 -12.39 -4.47
CA LYS A 650 4.52 -12.39 -3.58
C LYS A 650 3.44 -11.44 -4.13
N PHE A 651 2.22 -11.94 -4.23
CA PHE A 651 1.07 -11.26 -4.84
C PHE A 651 -0.10 -11.25 -3.83
N PRO A 652 -0.27 -10.16 -3.06
CA PRO A 652 -1.41 -10.02 -2.15
C PRO A 652 -2.74 -10.05 -2.90
N VAL A 653 -3.71 -10.78 -2.36
CA VAL A 653 -5.07 -10.84 -2.90
C VAL A 653 -6.06 -10.67 -1.76
N HIS A 654 -6.90 -9.66 -1.90
CA HIS A 654 -7.81 -9.20 -0.85
C HIS A 654 -9.10 -10.04 -0.78
N GLU A 655 -9.69 -10.12 0.42
CA GLU A 655 -11.10 -10.49 0.59
C GLU A 655 -11.99 -9.68 -0.37
N GLY A 656 -12.97 -10.34 -0.97
CA GLY A 656 -13.80 -9.79 -2.05
C GLY A 656 -13.33 -10.29 -3.42
N ILE A 657 -12.03 -10.33 -3.67
CA ILE A 657 -11.50 -11.14 -4.78
C ILE A 657 -11.43 -12.59 -4.33
N LEU A 658 -10.78 -12.85 -3.19
CA LEU A 658 -10.92 -14.13 -2.49
C LEU A 658 -12.31 -14.20 -1.85
N ASN A 659 -12.99 -15.32 -2.07
CA ASN A 659 -14.19 -15.69 -1.35
C ASN A 659 -13.80 -16.40 -0.05
N TYR A 660 -13.87 -15.69 1.08
CA TYR A 660 -13.51 -16.25 2.39
C TYR A 660 -14.54 -17.23 2.96
N HIS A 661 -15.70 -17.37 2.31
CA HIS A 661 -16.81 -18.22 2.75
C HIS A 661 -17.21 -19.24 1.68
N GLY A 662 -16.26 -19.70 0.87
CA GLY A 662 -16.53 -20.74 -0.10
C GLY A 662 -15.37 -21.01 -1.04
N LYS A 663 -15.75 -21.51 -2.22
CA LYS A 663 -14.81 -21.97 -3.24
C LYS A 663 -14.10 -20.80 -3.91
N ASN A 664 -12.80 -20.98 -4.12
CA ASN A 664 -11.93 -20.13 -4.91
C ASN A 664 -11.35 -20.96 -6.07
N THR A 665 -11.27 -20.35 -7.25
CA THR A 665 -10.59 -20.88 -8.43
C THR A 665 -9.28 -20.11 -8.61
N VAL A 666 -8.16 -20.83 -8.73
CA VAL A 666 -6.88 -20.24 -9.08
C VAL A 666 -6.43 -20.82 -10.39
N ALA A 667 -6.03 -19.93 -11.30
CA ALA A 667 -5.42 -20.33 -12.55
C ALA A 667 -4.08 -19.65 -12.75
N VAL A 668 -3.14 -20.38 -13.37
CA VAL A 668 -1.82 -19.88 -13.70
C VAL A 668 -1.53 -20.24 -15.15
N ALA A 669 -1.40 -19.22 -16.00
CA ALA A 669 -0.84 -19.42 -17.34
C ALA A 669 0.68 -19.44 -17.21
N ILE A 670 1.34 -20.51 -17.61
CA ILE A 670 2.80 -20.63 -17.67
C ILE A 670 3.24 -20.52 -19.11
N TRP A 671 4.05 -19.51 -19.42
CA TRP A 671 4.76 -19.37 -20.67
C TRP A 671 6.24 -19.72 -20.44
N SER A 672 6.65 -20.90 -20.89
CA SER A 672 8.05 -21.32 -20.87
C SER A 672 8.79 -20.72 -22.07
N LEU A 673 9.88 -20.02 -21.82
CA LEU A 673 10.60 -19.24 -22.83
C LEU A 673 11.75 -20.02 -23.46
N ALA A 674 12.00 -21.26 -23.05
CA ALA A 674 13.07 -22.08 -23.61
C ALA A 674 12.70 -23.56 -23.56
N ASN A 675 13.40 -24.37 -24.35
CA ASN A 675 13.32 -25.83 -24.32
C ASN A 675 14.05 -26.40 -23.09
N GLN A 676 13.66 -25.91 -21.91
CA GLN A 676 14.10 -26.36 -20.60
C GLN A 676 12.88 -26.54 -19.71
N THR A 677 12.95 -27.50 -18.80
CA THR A 677 11.94 -27.64 -17.76
C THR A 677 12.02 -26.44 -16.82
N VAL A 678 10.85 -25.88 -16.50
CA VAL A 678 10.68 -24.88 -15.44
C VAL A 678 9.80 -25.48 -14.35
N SER A 679 10.04 -25.07 -13.11
CA SER A 679 9.34 -25.56 -11.91
C SER A 679 8.82 -24.39 -11.08
N PRO A 680 7.74 -23.72 -11.51
CA PRO A 680 7.04 -22.72 -10.71
C PRO A 680 6.42 -23.38 -9.47
N ASN A 681 6.59 -22.80 -8.29
CA ASN A 681 5.98 -23.32 -7.06
C ASN A 681 5.13 -22.25 -6.37
N LEU A 682 3.81 -22.39 -6.43
CA LEU A 682 2.86 -21.40 -5.91
C LEU A 682 2.21 -21.87 -4.61
N GLU A 683 2.28 -21.03 -3.59
CA GLU A 683 1.66 -21.26 -2.29
C GLU A 683 0.68 -20.13 -1.95
N LEU A 684 -0.45 -20.48 -1.34
CA LEU A 684 -1.26 -19.50 -0.61
C LEU A 684 -0.63 -19.30 0.76
N VAL A 685 -0.40 -18.05 1.15
CA VAL A 685 0.27 -17.67 2.39
C VAL A 685 -0.63 -16.71 3.16
N LEU A 686 -0.78 -16.94 4.46
CA LEU A 686 -1.35 -15.97 5.39
C LEU A 686 -0.25 -15.03 5.86
N ASP A 687 -0.31 -13.78 5.45
CA ASP A 687 0.71 -12.77 5.75
C ASP A 687 0.55 -12.17 7.14
N ALA A 688 -0.70 -11.88 7.48
CA ALA A 688 -1.10 -11.32 8.76
C ALA A 688 -2.58 -11.63 8.97
N VAL A 689 -3.01 -11.57 10.23
CA VAL A 689 -4.42 -11.70 10.59
C VAL A 689 -4.71 -10.83 11.79
N VAL A 690 -5.89 -10.21 11.80
CA VAL A 690 -6.45 -9.54 12.97
C VAL A 690 -7.87 -10.05 13.24
N ASP A 691 -8.22 -10.19 14.51
CA ASP A 691 -9.61 -10.40 14.94
C ASP A 691 -10.39 -9.09 14.73
N GLY A 692 -11.53 -9.15 14.05
CA GLY A 692 -12.28 -7.98 13.60
C GLY A 692 -12.42 -7.90 12.08
N GLY A 693 -11.97 -6.81 11.49
CA GLY A 693 -12.16 -6.47 10.08
C GLY A 693 -13.37 -5.56 9.82
N VAL A 694 -13.58 -5.24 8.55
CA VAL A 694 -14.74 -4.44 8.11
C VAL A 694 -16.04 -5.26 8.15
N GLY A 695 -15.95 -6.59 7.99
CA GLY A 695 -17.08 -7.50 7.92
C GLY A 695 -17.90 -7.34 6.63
N ASN A 696 -18.72 -8.36 6.31
CA ASN A 696 -19.67 -8.35 5.19
C ASN A 696 -19.07 -7.98 3.82
N VAL A 697 -17.81 -8.34 3.56
CA VAL A 697 -17.20 -8.14 2.25
C VAL A 697 -17.83 -9.13 1.27
N VAL A 698 -18.41 -8.62 0.19
CA VAL A 698 -19.04 -9.44 -0.84
C VAL A 698 -18.04 -9.69 -1.96
N ALA A 699 -17.95 -10.93 -2.42
CA ALA A 699 -17.16 -11.27 -3.59
C ALA A 699 -17.99 -11.14 -4.87
N ASP A 700 -17.48 -10.39 -5.85
CA ASP A 700 -18.06 -10.28 -7.18
C ASP A 700 -17.15 -10.99 -8.20
N ASN A 701 -17.39 -12.29 -8.34
CA ASN A 701 -16.58 -13.18 -9.16
C ASN A 701 -17.47 -13.89 -10.19
N PRO A 702 -17.86 -13.22 -11.29
CA PRO A 702 -18.73 -13.82 -12.31
C PRO A 702 -18.15 -15.14 -12.82
N SER A 703 -19.01 -16.17 -12.89
CA SER A 703 -18.70 -17.48 -13.42
C SER A 703 -18.45 -17.45 -14.93
N TRP A 704 -17.78 -18.49 -15.42
CA TRP A 704 -17.57 -18.73 -16.84
C TRP A 704 -18.89 -18.80 -17.62
N SER A 705 -18.86 -18.25 -18.83
CA SER A 705 -19.92 -18.36 -19.83
C SER A 705 -19.29 -18.63 -21.19
N PRO A 706 -19.89 -19.50 -22.03
CA PRO A 706 -19.42 -19.72 -23.39
C PRO A 706 -19.65 -18.52 -24.32
N VAL A 707 -20.54 -17.59 -23.95
CA VAL A 707 -20.94 -16.47 -24.80
C VAL A 707 -19.73 -15.62 -25.20
N GLY A 708 -19.48 -15.54 -26.51
CA GLY A 708 -18.36 -14.82 -27.10
C GLY A 708 -17.01 -15.55 -27.03
N ARG A 709 -16.93 -16.74 -26.42
CA ARG A 709 -15.68 -17.49 -26.18
C ARG A 709 -15.60 -18.84 -26.89
N GLU A 710 -16.59 -19.18 -27.71
CA GLU A 710 -16.64 -20.46 -28.45
C GLU A 710 -15.56 -20.61 -29.53
#